data_AF-A0A946REU8-F1
#
_entry.id   AF-A0A946REU8-F1
#
_cell.length_a   1.000
_cell.length_b   1.000
_cell.length_c   1.000
_cell.angle_alpha   90.00
_cell.angle_beta   90.00
_cell.angle_gamma   90.00
#
_symmetry.space_group_name_H-M   'P 1'
#
loop_
_entity.id
_entity.type
_entity.pdbx_description
1 polymer ?
#
loop_
_entity_poly.entity_id
_entity_poly.type
_entity_poly.pdbx_seq_one_letter_code
_entity_poly.pdbx_strand_id
1 'polypeptide(L)'
;RDYYWEISYNTLWVETHHFPDNVGDFNTYYQDEHPRNYYEPYSGANPGGYQNSDERTQREHTLLSNALNEIESQVPTNLDIDANDDGMVDAVSFVIYGGPGDWADLLWPHRWSLYTQNVTINGAQVWDYLFMLSESWYFNVGVLCHEFFHVLGAPDLYHYNGGGAPSAVGGWDVMEANTNPPQYPSAFMKWKYGDWLADLPEITESGTYTLNPLQQQNGSVYKIASPFSETEYFVIEYRKKEGIYEINTPGIRDGIVVYRINSTAGNGNAQGPPDEIYCYRPGGTLTNNGAFEFAPYSSDYGHTQLNDTTDPNCFLYNDGNGADGGLNLYNVTGNGETISFSVSLGMPQMDLNPEELNYSLSSGDNESQTITLSNTGEEGTQLDFDINVSGSVPFQNSQGGPDGGNYYWTSSIEEPGMAYEWVDISENMTQLTFPHNDQFAVNSIELPFDFHFFGETYSYVQVNANGWIGWNSENETAWLNEDIPSSSAPSPAIFGYWDDMNPNNDNGNASSSGNAYYHVNQNRAVIWFNDVVRWNVDDWGQFDFQIVINADGTFQTNYRNMEGVLNSGTIGFQNVGGTQGTQISSNETFTSVEYSWIADQSENDISWLILSSNTGELSGVLLGGESMDIYAQVLTSGMDAGLFTGNINFISQNTNSEFVPVNLLVSGDNSTPSLPVIDISNSENGIVYLPEIVDPIFSNIASRYTHVVTPNGDLIPFLIQDDFSVAQILHARKVLESFLTNNPGNGWGNDKTNMRNAIGASNAILFLLNDEDEYENPDLWALMDAGVDGQDLLAMEVFPEGSPQYMSSSERDASYEEILHFVHGFGIQLAIPAMQNAIISAMNNAISNNIYNPLNDLPEEDYDEEYLAMGLECYFGLWAHDPNGNGYCGDNEYSFITREAMAEGDPDLFEIIAGFVGETWEYTIDLPESVNSGFYLNFQNGLDYTHRSQYVKNINSSGESNINLQGNNFSNNLTGNIGDNHFMSFDGENIINGRDGFDRMIFQGDFDYYAILPPLVTGDSSTQIIDFVPNRDGTNYLFNIEEVEFNGVIYNLNDLLDIGSKNNLPTEFALYAPYPNPFNPTTSILFDIAKTEHVDLSVFNIKGEFIKSL
;
A
#
# COMPACT_ATOMS: atom_id res chain seq x y z
N ARG A 1 39.49 18.32 25.84
CA ARG A 1 39.93 19.70 25.54
C ARG A 1 39.65 20.10 24.10
N ASP A 2 40.43 19.62 23.11
CA ASP A 2 40.33 20.13 21.72
C ASP A 2 38.95 19.88 21.09
N TYR A 3 38.32 18.74 21.40
CA TYR A 3 36.94 18.42 21.00
C TYR A 3 35.93 19.47 21.48
N TYR A 4 35.87 19.71 22.80
CA TYR A 4 34.99 20.70 23.39
C TYR A 4 35.27 22.12 22.93
N TRP A 5 36.53 22.47 22.69
CA TRP A 5 36.88 23.77 22.11
C TRP A 5 36.26 23.95 20.71
N GLU A 6 36.25 22.90 19.88
CA GLU A 6 35.65 22.94 18.55
C GLU A 6 34.12 22.94 18.58
N ILE A 7 33.49 21.97 19.26
CA ILE A 7 32.02 21.81 19.22
C ILE A 7 31.25 22.93 19.92
N SER A 8 31.93 23.64 20.84
CA SER A 8 31.42 24.84 21.52
C SER A 8 31.72 26.14 20.78
N TYR A 9 32.19 26.08 19.53
CA TYR A 9 32.53 27.26 18.74
C TYR A 9 33.57 28.18 19.40
N ASN A 10 34.58 27.59 20.05
CA ASN A 10 35.65 28.28 20.77
C ASN A 10 35.18 29.01 22.06
N THR A 11 34.11 28.53 22.70
CA THR A 11 33.60 29.14 23.95
C THR A 11 33.99 28.37 25.21
N LEU A 12 34.18 27.04 25.12
CA LEU A 12 34.56 26.20 26.25
C LEU A 12 36.00 25.68 26.12
N TRP A 13 36.88 26.15 27.00
CA TRP A 13 38.24 25.62 27.14
C TRP A 13 38.37 24.77 28.41
N VAL A 14 38.65 23.47 28.26
CA VAL A 14 38.77 22.53 29.38
C VAL A 14 40.23 22.40 29.82
N GLU A 15 40.54 22.84 31.03
CA GLU A 15 41.83 22.64 31.70
C GLU A 15 41.70 21.54 32.76
N THR A 16 42.58 20.54 32.72
CA THR A 16 42.53 19.38 33.63
C THR A 16 43.86 19.22 34.33
N HIS A 17 43.82 19.05 35.66
CA HIS A 17 44.98 18.77 36.49
C HIS A 17 44.93 17.32 36.98
N HIS A 18 46.07 16.62 36.92
CA HIS A 18 46.16 15.22 37.32
C HIS A 18 46.78 15.10 38.72
N PHE A 19 46.10 14.41 39.62
CA PHE A 19 46.58 14.14 40.98
C PHE A 19 46.43 12.64 41.31
N PRO A 20 47.39 12.01 42.01
CA PRO A 20 48.66 12.57 42.47
C PRO A 20 49.58 13.05 41.34
N ASP A 21 50.49 13.98 41.64
CA ASP A 21 51.41 14.53 40.64
C ASP A 21 52.31 13.42 40.05
N ASN A 22 52.49 13.43 38.73
CA ASN A 22 53.34 12.46 38.03
C ASN A 22 54.82 12.62 38.39
N VAL A 23 55.56 11.51 38.45
CA VAL A 23 57.01 11.53 38.68
C VAL A 23 57.73 11.22 37.37
N GLY A 24 58.11 12.28 36.65
CA GLY A 24 58.67 12.16 35.30
C GLY A 24 57.62 11.64 34.32
N ASP A 25 57.95 10.59 33.56
CA ASP A 25 57.03 9.95 32.61
C ASP A 25 56.17 8.83 33.23
N PHE A 26 56.18 8.70 34.57
CA PHE A 26 55.43 7.67 35.28
C PHE A 26 54.19 8.24 35.96
N ASN A 27 53.04 7.63 35.70
CA ASN A 27 51.81 7.90 36.42
C ASN A 27 51.95 7.45 37.87
N THR A 28 51.68 8.35 38.80
CA THR A 28 51.51 8.04 40.22
C THR A 28 50.04 7.70 40.48
N TYR A 29 49.80 6.87 41.50
CA TYR A 29 48.46 6.40 41.83
C TYR A 29 48.28 6.31 43.34
N TYR A 30 47.04 6.48 43.77
CA TYR A 30 46.58 6.04 45.08
C TYR A 30 46.19 4.55 45.00
N GLN A 31 46.54 3.78 46.01
CA GLN A 31 46.10 2.39 46.15
C GLN A 31 45.24 2.27 47.42
N ASP A 32 43.98 1.88 47.23
CA ASP A 32 43.08 1.64 48.36
C ASP A 32 43.49 0.40 49.18
N GLU A 33 43.07 0.37 50.44
CA GLU A 33 43.35 -0.73 51.37
C GLU A 33 42.65 -2.05 50.98
N HIS A 34 41.59 -1.98 50.18
CA HIS A 34 40.84 -3.15 49.73
C HIS A 34 41.26 -3.66 48.34
N PRO A 35 41.32 -5.00 48.14
CA PRO A 35 41.59 -5.59 46.82
C PRO A 35 40.41 -5.39 45.86
N ARG A 36 40.67 -5.41 44.54
CA ARG A 36 39.65 -5.19 43.50
C ARG A 36 38.37 -6.01 43.68
N ASN A 37 38.49 -7.28 44.05
CA ASN A 37 37.34 -8.18 44.22
C ASN A 37 36.39 -7.77 45.38
N TYR A 38 36.82 -6.90 46.30
CA TYR A 38 35.95 -6.25 47.26
C TYR A 38 34.94 -5.30 46.60
N TYR A 39 35.30 -4.73 45.45
CA TYR A 39 34.48 -3.81 44.67
C TYR A 39 33.74 -4.51 43.53
N GLU A 40 33.69 -5.84 43.52
CA GLU A 40 32.96 -6.66 42.55
C GLU A 40 31.73 -7.29 43.21
N PRO A 41 30.69 -7.69 42.46
CA PRO A 41 29.52 -8.37 43.02
C PRO A 41 29.87 -9.66 43.75
N TYR A 42 29.11 -9.98 44.79
CA TYR A 42 29.21 -11.25 45.49
C TYR A 42 28.81 -12.42 44.57
N SER A 43 29.65 -13.44 44.49
CA SER A 43 29.33 -14.69 43.80
C SER A 43 29.95 -15.89 44.52
N GLY A 44 29.58 -17.11 44.10
CA GLY A 44 30.24 -18.32 44.59
C GLY A 44 31.76 -18.34 44.33
N ALA A 45 32.22 -17.59 43.31
CA ALA A 45 33.63 -17.40 42.98
C ALA A 45 34.26 -16.17 43.67
N ASN A 46 33.46 -15.16 44.04
CA ASN A 46 33.89 -13.97 44.76
C ASN A 46 33.12 -13.78 46.08
N PRO A 47 33.47 -14.52 47.14
CA PRO A 47 32.77 -14.44 48.43
C PRO A 47 33.01 -13.12 49.18
N GLY A 48 33.96 -12.28 48.73
CA GLY A 48 34.27 -10.98 49.31
C GLY A 48 33.55 -9.79 48.67
N GLY A 49 32.77 -10.04 47.60
CA GLY A 49 32.05 -9.00 46.87
C GLY A 49 30.91 -8.35 47.65
N TYR A 50 30.33 -7.29 47.07
CA TYR A 50 29.16 -6.61 47.65
C TYR A 50 27.87 -7.37 47.36
N GLN A 51 26.93 -7.38 48.32
CA GLN A 51 25.71 -8.21 48.22
C GLN A 51 24.48 -7.46 47.70
N ASN A 52 24.47 -6.13 47.77
CA ASN A 52 23.33 -5.30 47.40
C ASN A 52 23.79 -3.88 47.04
N SER A 53 22.86 -3.07 46.54
CA SER A 53 23.12 -1.69 46.10
C SER A 53 23.59 -0.76 47.22
N ASP A 54 23.14 -0.97 48.48
CA ASP A 54 23.62 -0.17 49.62
C ASP A 54 25.10 -0.45 49.91
N GLU A 55 25.50 -1.73 49.92
CA GLU A 55 26.91 -2.11 50.06
C GLU A 55 27.75 -1.60 48.88
N ARG A 56 27.24 -1.69 47.65
CA ARG A 56 27.90 -1.14 46.46
C ARG A 56 28.19 0.35 46.65
N THR A 57 27.16 1.13 46.94
CA THR A 57 27.22 2.58 47.17
C THR A 57 28.27 2.92 48.23
N GLN A 58 28.19 2.26 49.39
CA GLN A 58 29.08 2.58 50.49
C GLN A 58 30.53 2.26 50.17
N ARG A 59 30.81 1.13 49.49
CA ARG A 59 32.16 0.74 49.09
C ARG A 59 32.75 1.71 48.08
N GLU A 60 31.97 2.06 47.05
CA GLU A 60 32.39 2.99 46.00
C GLU A 60 32.69 4.38 46.56
N HIS A 61 31.73 4.97 47.28
CA HIS A 61 31.92 6.30 47.85
C HIS A 61 33.08 6.35 48.84
N THR A 62 33.31 5.27 49.60
CA THR A 62 34.47 5.18 50.51
C THR A 62 35.78 5.12 49.74
N LEU A 63 35.88 4.35 48.65
CA LEU A 63 37.05 4.30 47.77
C LEU A 63 37.41 5.70 47.25
N LEU A 64 36.41 6.42 46.72
CA LEU A 64 36.62 7.75 46.15
C LEU A 64 36.96 8.78 47.21
N SER A 65 36.28 8.74 48.37
CA SER A 65 36.60 9.58 49.51
C SER A 65 38.04 9.38 50.01
N ASN A 66 38.49 8.12 50.11
CA ASN A 66 39.85 7.79 50.50
C ASN A 66 40.88 8.37 49.52
N ALA A 67 40.63 8.23 48.22
CA ALA A 67 41.50 8.78 47.17
C ALA A 67 41.59 10.31 47.25
N LEU A 68 40.45 10.99 47.45
CA LEU A 68 40.40 12.45 47.59
C LEU A 68 41.15 12.94 48.84
N ASN A 69 40.97 12.26 49.97
CA ASN A 69 41.66 12.61 51.22
C ASN A 69 43.19 12.47 51.09
N GLU A 70 43.69 11.50 50.31
CA GLU A 70 45.12 11.32 50.07
C GLU A 70 45.72 12.45 49.22
N ILE A 71 44.96 12.96 48.24
CA ILE A 71 45.43 13.99 47.32
C ILE A 71 45.12 15.41 47.77
N GLU A 72 44.25 15.63 48.75
CA GLU A 72 43.81 16.96 49.22
C GLU A 72 44.98 17.91 49.46
N SER A 73 46.00 17.46 50.19
CA SER A 73 47.19 18.29 50.51
C SER A 73 48.11 18.58 49.32
N GLN A 74 47.92 17.88 48.21
CA GLN A 74 48.70 18.02 46.97
C GLN A 74 48.05 19.01 46.01
N VAL A 75 46.74 19.26 46.13
CA VAL A 75 46.04 20.24 45.31
C VAL A 75 46.42 21.66 45.75
N PRO A 76 46.98 22.50 44.88
CA PRO A 76 47.39 23.85 45.26
C PRO A 76 46.20 24.69 45.70
N THR A 77 46.29 25.38 46.86
CA THR A 77 45.23 26.29 47.36
C THR A 77 44.92 27.49 46.45
N ASN A 78 45.76 27.73 45.43
CA ASN A 78 45.58 28.78 44.44
C ASN A 78 45.07 28.23 43.09
N LEU A 79 44.84 26.93 42.98
CA LEU A 79 44.11 26.35 41.86
C LEU A 79 42.63 26.62 42.10
N ASP A 80 42.00 27.24 41.11
CA ASP A 80 40.57 27.47 41.12
C ASP A 80 39.86 26.19 40.68
N ILE A 81 39.03 25.62 41.55
CA ILE A 81 38.33 24.34 41.34
C ILE A 81 36.81 24.47 41.52
N ASP A 82 36.34 25.69 41.78
CA ASP A 82 34.95 26.09 42.03
C ASP A 82 34.78 27.45 41.34
N ALA A 83 34.84 27.44 40.01
CA ALA A 83 34.93 28.65 39.20
C ALA A 83 33.62 29.47 39.21
N ASN A 84 32.51 28.86 39.62
CA ASN A 84 31.21 29.50 39.75
C ASN A 84 30.89 29.96 41.19
N ASP A 85 31.81 29.75 42.15
CA ASP A 85 31.69 30.09 43.58
C ASP A 85 30.43 29.47 44.25
N ASP A 86 29.99 28.28 43.82
CA ASP A 86 28.81 27.60 44.39
C ASP A 86 29.12 26.73 45.62
N GLY A 87 30.41 26.58 45.95
CA GLY A 87 30.90 25.80 47.07
C GLY A 87 31.15 24.32 46.75
N MET A 88 30.98 23.91 45.49
CA MET A 88 31.25 22.56 45.00
C MET A 88 32.45 22.56 44.06
N VAL A 89 33.13 21.42 43.94
CA VAL A 89 34.16 21.25 42.92
C VAL A 89 33.48 21.06 41.55
N ASP A 90 33.84 21.89 40.56
CA ASP A 90 33.19 21.93 39.25
C ASP A 90 33.18 20.58 38.53
N ALA A 91 34.32 19.86 38.55
CA ALA A 91 34.46 18.56 37.90
C ALA A 91 35.56 17.73 38.55
N VAL A 92 35.24 16.49 38.90
CA VAL A 92 36.22 15.50 39.38
C VAL A 92 36.11 14.21 38.58
N SER A 93 37.25 13.71 38.12
CA SER A 93 37.35 12.48 37.35
C SER A 93 38.30 11.50 38.01
N PHE A 94 37.82 10.29 38.30
CA PHE A 94 38.62 9.20 38.83
C PHE A 94 38.99 8.24 37.71
N VAL A 95 40.28 7.96 37.56
CA VAL A 95 40.80 6.94 36.66
C VAL A 95 41.24 5.74 37.50
N ILE A 96 40.41 4.71 37.54
CA ILE A 96 40.61 3.50 38.34
C ILE A 96 41.34 2.46 37.51
N TYR A 97 42.41 1.90 38.07
CA TYR A 97 43.22 0.89 37.37
C TYR A 97 42.47 -0.44 37.19
N GLY A 98 42.47 -1.01 35.98
CA GLY A 98 41.85 -2.29 35.63
C GLY A 98 40.71 -2.18 34.60
N GLY A 99 40.14 -3.32 34.18
CA GLY A 99 39.06 -3.39 33.19
C GLY A 99 37.64 -3.30 33.74
N PRO A 100 36.65 -2.93 32.92
CA PRO A 100 35.28 -2.71 33.39
C PRO A 100 34.64 -3.99 33.93
N GLY A 101 33.70 -3.82 34.88
CA GLY A 101 32.79 -4.88 35.35
C GLY A 101 31.66 -5.15 34.34
N ASP A 102 30.58 -5.80 34.79
CA ASP A 102 29.36 -5.93 33.98
C ASP A 102 28.58 -4.60 33.97
N TRP A 103 27.67 -4.43 33.01
CA TRP A 103 26.84 -3.23 32.90
C TRP A 103 26.09 -2.95 34.21
N ALA A 104 26.12 -1.69 34.64
CA ALA A 104 25.56 -1.19 35.91
C ALA A 104 26.22 -1.70 37.21
N ASP A 105 27.34 -2.41 37.17
CA ASP A 105 28.15 -2.71 38.37
C ASP A 105 28.99 -1.50 38.82
N LEU A 106 29.54 -1.57 40.05
CA LEU A 106 30.48 -0.56 40.60
C LEU A 106 31.64 -0.22 39.67
N LEU A 107 32.26 -1.25 39.08
CA LEU A 107 33.44 -1.09 38.21
C LEU A 107 33.05 -0.85 36.74
N TRP A 108 31.81 -0.44 36.46
CA TRP A 108 31.39 0.07 35.16
C TRP A 108 31.65 1.59 35.10
N PRO A 109 32.12 2.19 33.99
CA PRO A 109 32.22 3.64 33.88
C PRO A 109 30.85 4.33 34.07
N HIS A 110 30.80 5.42 34.83
CA HIS A 110 29.55 6.17 35.07
C HIS A 110 29.82 7.55 35.70
N ARG A 111 28.80 8.43 35.66
CA ARG A 111 28.68 9.61 36.51
C ARG A 111 27.84 9.29 37.75
N TRP A 112 28.24 9.79 38.92
CA TRP A 112 27.37 9.78 40.10
C TRP A 112 27.68 10.92 41.07
N SER A 113 26.96 10.98 42.19
CA SER A 113 27.11 11.98 43.24
C SER A 113 27.55 11.31 44.54
N LEU A 114 28.57 11.85 45.20
CA LEU A 114 29.21 11.30 46.39
C LEU A 114 28.39 11.55 47.69
N TYR A 115 27.07 11.34 47.65
CA TYR A 115 26.13 11.82 48.67
C TYR A 115 26.25 11.16 50.05
N THR A 116 26.96 10.03 50.17
CA THR A 116 27.18 9.37 51.48
C THR A 116 28.44 9.84 52.20
N GLN A 117 29.27 10.65 51.54
CA GLN A 117 30.52 11.17 52.10
C GLN A 117 30.51 12.69 52.08
N ASN A 118 31.21 13.30 53.03
CA ASN A 118 31.46 14.73 53.03
C ASN A 118 32.97 14.95 52.93
N VAL A 119 33.46 15.19 51.71
CA VAL A 119 34.87 15.38 51.40
C VAL A 119 35.04 16.71 50.69
N THR A 120 36.05 17.47 51.10
CA THR A 120 36.34 18.77 50.54
C THR A 120 37.76 18.84 50.02
N ILE A 121 37.98 19.60 48.95
CA ILE A 121 39.31 20.02 48.50
C ILE A 121 39.33 21.54 48.57
N ASN A 122 40.33 22.13 49.24
CA ASN A 122 40.46 23.58 49.42
C ASN A 122 39.20 24.29 49.98
N GLY A 123 38.32 23.56 50.65
CA GLY A 123 37.07 24.07 51.22
C GLY A 123 35.82 23.93 50.33
N ALA A 124 35.97 23.55 49.06
CA ALA A 124 34.86 23.20 48.17
C ALA A 124 34.52 21.71 48.31
N GLN A 125 33.23 21.37 48.29
CA GLN A 125 32.76 20.00 48.44
C GLN A 125 32.85 19.24 47.12
N VAL A 126 33.42 18.04 47.15
CA VAL A 126 33.35 17.13 46.00
C VAL A 126 32.01 16.41 46.06
N TRP A 127 31.13 16.71 45.10
CA TRP A 127 29.81 16.11 45.01
C TRP A 127 29.70 15.21 43.77
N ASP A 128 29.62 15.78 42.58
CA ASP A 128 29.55 15.01 41.34
C ASP A 128 30.93 14.51 40.92
N TYR A 129 30.97 13.28 40.39
CA TYR A 129 32.20 12.69 39.87
C TYR A 129 31.95 11.83 38.64
N LEU A 130 33.00 11.70 37.84
CA LEU A 130 33.13 10.71 36.78
C LEU A 130 34.00 9.55 37.25
N PHE A 131 33.51 8.32 37.10
CA PHE A 131 34.22 7.09 37.39
C PHE A 131 34.66 6.44 36.08
N MET A 132 35.96 6.33 35.85
CA MET A 132 36.53 5.80 34.61
C MET A 132 37.55 4.70 34.88
N LEU A 133 37.76 3.81 33.91
CA LEU A 133 38.65 2.65 34.03
C LEU A 133 39.84 2.76 33.07
N SER A 134 41.05 2.50 33.55
CA SER A 134 42.28 2.75 32.78
C SER A 134 42.68 1.62 31.82
N GLU A 135 42.21 0.38 32.03
CA GLU A 135 42.57 -0.77 31.19
C GLU A 135 41.36 -1.28 30.40
N SER A 136 41.12 -0.75 29.20
CA SER A 136 40.09 -1.28 28.31
C SER A 136 40.24 -0.77 26.87
N TRP A 137 39.56 -1.40 25.91
CA TRP A 137 39.20 -0.77 24.62
C TRP A 137 38.27 0.46 24.81
N TYR A 138 37.67 0.57 25.98
CA TYR A 138 36.76 1.64 26.41
C TYR A 138 37.44 2.95 26.82
N PHE A 139 38.72 2.94 27.22
CA PHE A 139 39.43 4.19 27.60
C PHE A 139 39.93 4.91 26.35
N ASN A 140 39.01 5.57 25.65
CA ASN A 140 39.27 6.30 24.41
C ASN A 140 38.68 7.71 24.43
N VAL A 141 39.06 8.55 23.47
CA VAL A 141 38.66 9.97 23.45
C VAL A 141 37.15 10.13 23.32
N GLY A 142 36.47 9.22 22.62
CA GLY A 142 35.02 9.25 22.46
C GLY A 142 34.28 9.10 23.78
N VAL A 143 34.61 8.05 24.55
CA VAL A 143 34.04 7.82 25.88
C VAL A 143 34.37 8.98 26.82
N LEU A 144 35.61 9.48 26.83
CA LEU A 144 35.98 10.63 27.64
C LEU A 144 35.16 11.89 27.30
N CYS A 145 34.83 12.08 26.01
CA CYS A 145 34.01 13.20 25.60
C CYS A 145 32.55 12.99 25.99
N HIS A 146 31.98 11.80 25.78
CA HIS A 146 30.63 11.44 26.22
C HIS A 146 30.45 11.69 27.73
N GLU A 147 31.31 11.11 28.56
CA GLU A 147 31.23 11.25 30.02
C GLU A 147 31.40 12.70 30.48
N PHE A 148 32.30 13.45 29.84
CA PHE A 148 32.46 14.87 30.16
C PHE A 148 31.22 15.70 29.78
N PHE A 149 30.39 15.28 28.82
CA PHE A 149 29.19 16.05 28.48
C PHE A 149 28.14 15.94 29.59
N HIS A 150 28.09 14.81 30.31
CA HIS A 150 27.28 14.68 31.52
C HIS A 150 27.68 15.66 32.62
N VAL A 151 28.97 16.02 32.73
CA VAL A 151 29.44 17.05 33.67
C VAL A 151 28.85 18.41 33.32
N LEU A 152 28.63 18.68 32.04
CA LEU A 152 27.98 19.90 31.56
C LEU A 152 26.44 19.82 31.61
N GLY A 153 25.88 18.68 32.04
CA GLY A 153 24.44 18.50 32.23
C GLY A 153 23.70 17.75 31.11
N ALA A 154 24.41 17.25 30.08
CA ALA A 154 23.76 16.47 29.03
C ALA A 154 23.32 15.08 29.55
N PRO A 155 22.11 14.61 29.23
CA PRO A 155 21.65 13.27 29.54
C PRO A 155 22.08 12.24 28.49
N ASP A 156 21.92 10.95 28.81
CA ASP A 156 22.05 9.87 27.83
C ASP A 156 20.86 9.82 26.86
N LEU A 157 21.15 9.44 25.62
CA LEU A 157 20.16 9.25 24.56
C LEU A 157 19.90 7.77 24.23
N TYR A 158 20.70 6.84 24.74
CA TYR A 158 20.38 5.40 24.69
C TYR A 158 19.48 4.99 25.86
N HIS A 159 18.62 3.99 25.64
CA HIS A 159 17.71 3.46 26.67
C HIS A 159 18.45 2.62 27.72
N TYR A 160 18.16 2.83 29.00
CA TYR A 160 18.77 2.02 30.08
C TYR A 160 18.08 0.66 30.25
N ASN A 161 16.80 0.56 29.91
CA ASN A 161 16.05 -0.67 29.99
C ASN A 161 15.79 -1.16 28.57
N GLY A 162 16.52 -2.20 28.14
CA GLY A 162 16.49 -2.74 26.78
C GLY A 162 15.20 -3.48 26.42
N GLY A 163 14.03 -2.89 26.70
CA GLY A 163 12.68 -3.45 26.48
C GLY A 163 12.31 -3.70 25.03
N GLY A 164 13.30 -3.82 24.13
CA GLY A 164 13.11 -4.07 22.69
C GLY A 164 12.83 -2.82 21.87
N ALA A 165 12.78 -1.63 22.48
CA ALA A 165 12.57 -0.38 21.77
C ALA A 165 13.75 -0.09 20.81
N PRO A 166 13.50 0.50 19.63
CA PRO A 166 14.55 0.93 18.71
C PRO A 166 15.48 1.98 19.33
N SER A 167 16.75 1.99 18.91
CA SER A 167 17.64 3.12 19.17
C SER A 167 17.04 4.40 18.58
N ALA A 168 17.11 5.49 19.33
CA ALA A 168 16.40 6.71 18.97
C ALA A 168 17.24 7.60 18.02
N VAL A 169 18.52 7.79 18.34
CA VAL A 169 19.41 8.71 17.61
C VAL A 169 20.60 8.03 16.93
N GLY A 170 21.04 6.89 17.47
CA GLY A 170 22.19 6.14 16.94
C GLY A 170 23.48 6.97 16.93
N GLY A 171 24.39 6.68 15.99
CA GLY A 171 25.69 7.37 15.93
C GLY A 171 25.63 8.84 15.50
N TRP A 172 24.46 9.46 15.32
CA TRP A 172 24.35 10.88 14.96
C TRP A 172 24.55 11.84 16.13
N ASP A 173 24.54 11.32 17.36
CA ASP A 173 24.85 12.07 18.58
C ASP A 173 25.78 11.27 19.49
N VAL A 174 26.82 11.92 20.01
CA VAL A 174 27.79 11.31 20.92
C VAL A 174 27.15 10.79 22.22
N MET A 175 25.98 11.31 22.61
CA MET A 175 25.24 10.90 23.80
C MET A 175 24.38 9.65 23.63
N GLU A 176 24.25 9.11 22.41
CA GLU A 176 23.66 7.79 22.19
C GLU A 176 24.74 6.74 21.93
N ALA A 177 25.57 6.96 20.92
CA ALA A 177 26.65 6.06 20.55
C ALA A 177 27.88 6.89 20.20
N ASN A 178 29.08 6.46 20.57
CA ASN A 178 30.30 7.24 20.32
C ASN A 178 31.30 6.51 19.41
N THR A 179 32.05 7.29 18.63
CA THR A 179 33.20 6.84 17.85
C THR A 179 34.52 7.32 18.47
N ASN A 180 35.65 6.87 17.93
CA ASN A 180 36.97 7.35 18.35
C ASN A 180 37.86 7.67 17.12
N PRO A 181 38.11 8.94 16.78
CA PRO A 181 37.65 10.17 17.47
C PRO A 181 36.10 10.31 17.52
N PRO A 182 35.53 11.03 18.50
CA PRO A 182 34.08 11.23 18.58
C PRO A 182 33.54 12.08 17.45
N GLN A 183 32.26 11.91 17.15
CA GLN A 183 31.43 12.79 16.32
C GLN A 183 30.79 13.91 17.15
N TYR A 184 30.12 14.88 16.52
CA TYR A 184 29.43 15.95 17.27
C TYR A 184 28.14 15.46 17.96
N PRO A 185 27.71 16.13 19.05
CA PRO A 185 26.31 16.11 19.45
C PRO A 185 25.44 16.90 18.44
N SER A 186 24.16 16.55 18.37
CA SER A 186 23.13 17.25 17.59
C SER A 186 22.96 18.71 18.02
N ALA A 187 22.44 19.54 17.13
CA ALA A 187 22.15 20.95 17.39
C ALA A 187 21.21 21.12 18.59
N PHE A 188 20.21 20.24 18.73
CA PHE A 188 19.32 20.27 19.89
C PHE A 188 20.10 20.09 21.20
N MET A 189 21.01 19.13 21.27
CA MET A 189 21.85 18.92 22.46
C MET A 189 22.82 20.08 22.70
N LYS A 190 23.39 20.66 21.64
CA LYS A 190 24.24 21.87 21.75
C LYS A 190 23.46 23.10 22.24
N TRP A 191 22.19 23.24 21.85
CA TRP A 191 21.30 24.32 22.29
C TRP A 191 20.85 24.11 23.73
N LYS A 192 20.21 22.97 24.05
CA LYS A 192 19.58 22.72 25.36
C LYS A 192 20.60 22.47 26.48
N TYR A 193 21.63 21.66 26.22
CA TYR A 193 22.57 21.20 27.26
C TYR A 193 23.97 21.82 27.14
N GLY A 194 24.35 22.29 25.95
CA GLY A 194 25.63 22.97 25.74
C GLY A 194 25.60 24.48 25.99
N ASP A 195 24.44 25.14 25.80
CA ASP A 195 24.33 26.61 25.71
C ASP A 195 25.30 27.20 24.65
N TRP A 196 25.57 26.44 23.58
CA TRP A 196 26.51 26.83 22.51
C TRP A 196 25.81 27.37 21.26
N LEU A 197 24.51 27.14 21.14
CA LEU A 197 23.65 27.76 20.14
C LEU A 197 22.69 28.71 20.87
N ALA A 198 22.59 29.95 20.40
CA ALA A 198 21.86 31.00 21.12
C ALA A 198 20.33 30.82 21.06
N ASP A 199 19.83 30.30 19.95
CA ASP A 199 18.41 30.12 19.67
C ASP A 199 18.16 28.91 18.75
N LEU A 200 16.88 28.53 18.66
CA LEU A 200 16.36 27.49 17.78
C LEU A 200 15.27 28.12 16.90
N PRO A 201 15.64 28.85 15.82
CA PRO A 201 14.71 29.66 15.04
C PRO A 201 13.57 28.82 14.45
N GLU A 202 12.33 29.28 14.63
CA GLU A 202 11.14 28.58 14.16
C GLU A 202 10.70 29.05 12.77
N ILE A 203 10.47 28.10 11.86
CA ILE A 203 9.85 28.34 10.56
C ILE A 203 8.33 28.41 10.76
N THR A 204 7.73 29.54 10.38
CA THR A 204 6.30 29.84 10.57
C THR A 204 5.60 30.27 9.28
N GLU A 205 6.32 30.31 8.16
CA GLU A 205 5.80 30.64 6.83
C GLU A 205 6.28 29.57 5.83
N SER A 206 5.48 29.25 4.83
CA SER A 206 5.91 28.39 3.72
C SER A 206 7.04 29.08 2.93
N GLY A 207 8.01 28.32 2.45
CA GLY A 207 9.08 28.87 1.61
C GLY A 207 10.38 28.06 1.63
N THR A 208 11.41 28.61 0.97
CA THR A 208 12.75 28.00 0.90
C THR A 208 13.68 28.57 1.96
N TYR A 209 14.29 27.66 2.73
CA TYR A 209 15.23 27.96 3.82
C TYR A 209 16.61 27.39 3.52
N THR A 210 17.66 28.00 4.10
CA THR A 210 19.06 27.59 3.91
C THR A 210 19.73 27.35 5.26
N LEU A 211 20.48 26.25 5.35
CA LEU A 211 21.28 25.85 6.50
C LEU A 211 22.79 25.89 6.19
N ASN A 212 23.55 26.45 7.13
CA ASN A 212 24.99 26.25 7.24
C ASN A 212 25.28 24.89 7.93
N PRO A 213 26.43 24.26 7.66
CA PRO A 213 26.81 23.02 8.33
C PRO A 213 26.99 23.23 9.84
N LEU A 214 26.68 22.24 10.67
CA LEU A 214 26.69 22.31 12.14
C LEU A 214 28.03 22.73 12.77
N GLN A 215 29.13 22.65 12.02
CA GLN A 215 30.43 23.23 12.36
C GLN A 215 30.42 24.76 12.47
N GLN A 216 29.39 25.43 11.95
CA GLN A 216 29.19 26.87 12.07
C GLN A 216 28.07 27.16 13.08
N GLN A 217 28.25 28.19 13.91
CA GLN A 217 27.30 28.52 14.98
C GLN A 217 26.00 29.16 14.47
N ASN A 218 26.07 29.94 13.39
CA ASN A 218 24.93 30.73 12.91
C ASN A 218 24.23 30.03 11.75
N GLY A 219 22.90 29.97 11.80
CA GLY A 219 22.07 29.44 10.71
C GLY A 219 22.26 27.94 10.46
N SER A 220 22.60 27.17 11.50
CA SER A 220 22.87 25.73 11.40
C SER A 220 21.70 24.86 11.85
N VAL A 221 20.59 25.46 12.29
CA VAL A 221 19.43 24.75 12.81
C VAL A 221 18.13 25.53 12.55
N TYR A 222 17.05 24.80 12.30
CA TYR A 222 15.68 25.32 12.35
C TYR A 222 14.78 24.40 13.18
N LYS A 223 13.76 24.99 13.78
CA LYS A 223 12.61 24.32 14.40
C LYS A 223 11.40 24.43 13.47
N ILE A 224 10.61 23.36 13.37
CA ILE A 224 9.29 23.37 12.73
C ILE A 224 8.30 22.73 13.70
N ALA A 225 7.24 23.45 14.09
CA ALA A 225 6.19 22.88 14.92
C ALA A 225 5.40 21.83 14.11
N SER A 226 4.98 20.74 14.77
CA SER A 226 3.98 19.86 14.17
C SER A 226 2.62 20.54 14.26
N PRO A 227 1.79 20.53 13.19
CA PRO A 227 0.41 20.98 13.27
C PRO A 227 -0.48 20.04 14.11
N PHE A 228 -0.02 18.82 14.39
CA PHE A 228 -0.77 17.77 15.08
C PHE A 228 -0.36 17.55 16.54
N SER A 229 0.59 18.35 17.07
CA SER A 229 1.00 18.24 18.48
C SER A 229 1.49 19.57 19.06
N GLU A 230 1.03 19.87 20.27
CA GLU A 230 1.55 21.00 21.06
C GLU A 230 2.89 20.66 21.77
N THR A 231 3.23 19.37 21.89
CA THR A 231 4.37 18.90 22.68
C THR A 231 5.50 18.28 21.85
N GLU A 232 5.23 17.96 20.59
CA GLU A 232 6.21 17.39 19.66
C GLU A 232 6.47 18.31 18.47
N TYR A 233 7.73 18.41 18.05
CA TYR A 233 8.15 19.27 16.94
C TYR A 233 9.40 18.73 16.24
N PHE A 234 9.74 19.29 15.09
CA PHE A 234 10.87 18.88 14.28
C PHE A 234 12.06 19.83 14.44
N VAL A 235 13.26 19.27 14.50
CA VAL A 235 14.54 20.02 14.46
C VAL A 235 15.34 19.54 13.26
N ILE A 236 15.80 20.49 12.46
CA ILE A 236 16.47 20.24 11.19
C ILE A 236 17.86 20.85 11.24
N GLU A 237 18.88 20.08 10.88
CA GLU A 237 20.28 20.51 10.84
C GLU A 237 21.01 19.99 9.62
N TYR A 238 22.07 20.69 9.18
CA TYR A 238 22.93 20.23 8.10
C TYR A 238 24.20 19.58 8.65
N ARG A 239 24.39 18.29 8.37
CA ARG A 239 25.57 17.51 8.77
C ARG A 239 26.47 17.28 7.56
N LYS A 240 27.71 17.77 7.65
CA LYS A 240 28.72 17.67 6.59
C LYS A 240 29.97 16.98 7.13
N LYS A 241 30.39 15.88 6.51
CA LYS A 241 31.49 15.01 6.98
C LYS A 241 32.85 15.61 6.65
N GLU A 242 33.20 16.68 7.36
CA GLU A 242 34.49 17.37 7.24
C GLU A 242 35.14 17.57 8.62
N GLY A 243 36.46 17.70 8.64
CA GLY A 243 37.22 17.91 9.88
C GLY A 243 37.59 16.62 10.61
N ILE A 244 37.92 16.74 11.89
CA ILE A 244 38.47 15.63 12.70
C ILE A 244 37.37 14.76 13.30
N TYR A 245 36.27 15.39 13.70
CA TYR A 245 35.21 14.75 14.49
C TYR A 245 34.01 14.36 13.62
N GLU A 246 33.53 15.26 12.76
CA GLU A 246 32.29 15.06 12.03
C GLU A 246 32.35 14.02 10.91
N ILE A 247 33.56 13.71 10.44
CA ILE A 247 33.83 12.60 9.51
C ILE A 247 33.38 11.23 10.09
N ASN A 248 33.21 11.13 11.42
CA ASN A 248 32.90 9.89 12.11
C ASN A 248 31.39 9.65 12.35
N THR A 249 30.49 10.51 11.84
CA THR A 249 29.04 10.23 11.84
C THR A 249 28.71 8.95 11.03
N PRO A 250 27.51 8.37 11.15
CA PRO A 250 27.12 7.17 10.41
C PRO A 250 27.22 7.32 8.89
N GLY A 251 27.46 6.21 8.18
CA GLY A 251 27.43 6.16 6.72
C GLY A 251 28.45 7.04 6.00
N ILE A 252 28.17 7.30 4.71
CA ILE A 252 29.02 8.11 3.81
C ILE A 252 28.33 9.40 3.34
N ARG A 253 27.10 9.66 3.78
CA ARG A 253 26.26 10.75 3.27
C ARG A 253 26.46 12.04 4.05
N ASP A 254 26.55 13.14 3.32
CA ASP A 254 26.31 14.49 3.83
C ASP A 254 24.85 14.85 3.58
N GLY A 255 24.27 15.75 4.38
CA GLY A 255 22.92 16.23 4.11
C GLY A 255 22.18 16.73 5.34
N ILE A 256 20.92 17.08 5.13
CA ILE A 256 20.02 17.46 6.21
C ILE A 256 19.69 16.24 7.05
N VAL A 257 19.74 16.34 8.37
CA VAL A 257 19.23 15.34 9.31
C VAL A 257 18.06 15.97 10.07
N VAL A 258 16.97 15.21 10.21
CA VAL A 258 15.73 15.67 10.86
C VAL A 258 15.48 14.86 12.12
N TYR A 259 15.16 15.56 13.20
CA TYR A 259 14.85 14.98 14.50
C TYR A 259 13.44 15.34 14.92
N ARG A 260 12.72 14.38 15.53
CA ARG A 260 11.55 14.66 16.34
C ARG A 260 12.00 14.97 17.76
N ILE A 261 11.48 16.04 18.33
CA ILE A 261 11.67 16.40 19.73
C ILE A 261 10.35 16.27 20.47
N ASN A 262 10.34 15.54 21.60
CA ASN A 262 9.18 15.41 22.48
C ASN A 262 9.47 16.06 23.84
N SER A 263 8.76 17.17 24.10
CA SER A 263 8.96 17.95 25.32
C SER A 263 8.43 17.29 26.61
N THR A 264 7.60 16.25 26.52
CA THR A 264 7.06 15.54 27.70
C THR A 264 7.97 14.42 28.20
N ALA A 265 8.91 13.93 27.38
CA ALA A 265 9.86 12.87 27.74
C ALA A 265 10.87 13.29 28.84
N GLY A 266 11.06 14.60 29.06
CA GLY A 266 11.87 15.14 30.14
C GLY A 266 13.29 15.53 29.73
N ASN A 267 14.29 14.80 30.21
CA ASN A 267 15.72 15.09 29.96
C ASN A 267 16.45 13.83 29.47
N GLY A 268 16.60 13.72 28.17
CA GLY A 268 17.21 12.61 27.44
C GLY A 268 16.27 11.43 27.28
N ASN A 269 16.81 10.33 26.75
CA ASN A 269 16.04 9.15 26.41
C ASN A 269 16.30 7.98 27.38
N ALA A 270 17.12 8.17 28.43
CA ALA A 270 17.51 7.06 29.31
C ALA A 270 16.32 6.26 29.88
N GLN A 271 15.17 6.91 30.13
CA GLN A 271 13.92 6.29 30.61
C GLN A 271 12.85 6.14 29.52
N GLY A 272 13.18 6.49 28.27
CA GLY A 272 12.28 6.35 27.14
C GLY A 272 12.01 4.88 26.79
N PRO A 273 10.99 4.64 25.95
CA PRO A 273 10.08 5.63 25.36
C PRO A 273 9.06 6.25 26.37
N PRO A 274 8.54 7.48 26.15
CA PRO A 274 8.83 8.38 25.03
C PRO A 274 10.27 8.88 25.04
N ASP A 275 10.83 9.07 23.84
CA ASP A 275 12.16 9.64 23.63
C ASP A 275 12.07 11.15 23.49
N GLU A 276 12.93 11.88 24.19
CA GLU A 276 13.05 13.33 24.00
C GLU A 276 13.51 13.66 22.59
N ILE A 277 14.45 12.90 22.04
CA ILE A 277 14.98 13.11 20.69
C ILE A 277 15.01 11.79 19.91
N TYR A 278 14.46 11.81 18.69
CA TYR A 278 14.45 10.69 17.76
C TYR A 278 14.89 11.16 16.36
N CYS A 279 15.75 10.41 15.69
CA CYS A 279 16.28 10.75 14.36
C CYS A 279 15.50 10.05 13.25
N TYR A 280 14.89 10.78 12.32
CA TYR A 280 14.22 10.16 11.16
C TYR A 280 15.24 9.55 10.20
N ARG A 281 14.98 8.30 9.81
CA ARG A 281 15.85 7.50 8.94
C ARG A 281 15.06 6.43 8.17
N PRO A 282 15.47 6.04 6.95
CA PRO A 282 14.75 5.04 6.16
C PRO A 282 14.51 3.72 6.92
N GLY A 283 13.28 3.20 6.84
CA GLY A 283 12.81 2.00 7.52
C GLY A 283 12.65 2.14 9.05
N GLY A 284 12.86 3.33 9.61
CA GLY A 284 12.70 3.60 11.04
C GLY A 284 11.23 3.80 11.41
N THR A 285 10.78 3.14 12.48
CA THR A 285 9.43 3.30 13.04
C THR A 285 9.51 3.34 14.58
N LEU A 286 8.37 3.39 15.27
CA LEU A 286 8.31 3.21 16.72
C LEU A 286 8.80 1.82 17.19
N THR A 287 8.84 0.84 16.29
CA THR A 287 9.18 -0.56 16.59
C THR A 287 10.35 -1.10 15.76
N ASN A 288 10.83 -0.36 14.76
CA ASN A 288 11.94 -0.75 13.89
C ASN A 288 13.10 0.25 13.94
N ASN A 289 14.33 -0.27 13.99
CA ASN A 289 15.56 0.51 14.03
C ASN A 289 15.83 1.31 12.76
N GLY A 290 15.40 0.84 11.58
CA GLY A 290 15.78 1.47 10.31
C GLY A 290 17.30 1.55 10.07
N ALA A 291 17.71 2.38 9.11
CA ALA A 291 19.10 2.50 8.65
C ALA A 291 19.67 3.92 8.89
N PHE A 292 20.39 4.10 10.01
CA PHE A 292 20.97 5.39 10.40
C PHE A 292 21.95 5.98 9.36
N GLU A 293 22.66 5.15 8.59
CA GLU A 293 23.60 5.58 7.55
C GLU A 293 22.94 6.33 6.38
N PHE A 294 21.60 6.22 6.24
CA PHE A 294 20.83 6.84 5.17
C PHE A 294 19.95 8.01 5.64
N ALA A 295 20.01 8.37 6.92
CA ALA A 295 19.25 9.49 7.49
C ALA A 295 19.44 10.84 6.74
N PRO A 296 20.61 11.18 6.17
CA PRO A 296 20.76 12.47 5.50
C PRO A 296 19.95 12.62 4.20
N TYR A 297 19.27 13.77 4.06
CA TYR A 297 18.52 14.21 2.87
C TYR A 297 19.39 15.11 1.98
N SER A 298 19.40 14.84 0.68
CA SER A 298 20.12 15.58 -0.37
C SER A 298 19.67 15.12 -1.76
N SER A 299 19.62 16.05 -2.73
CA SER A 299 19.34 15.69 -4.14
C SER A 299 20.39 14.77 -4.76
N ASP A 300 21.59 14.71 -4.19
CA ASP A 300 22.67 13.83 -4.67
C ASP A 300 22.32 12.33 -4.52
N TYR A 301 21.31 12.00 -3.70
CA TYR A 301 20.87 10.63 -3.42
C TYR A 301 19.39 10.38 -3.77
N GLY A 302 18.70 11.35 -4.39
CA GLY A 302 17.25 11.28 -4.63
C GLY A 302 16.39 11.36 -3.36
N HIS A 303 17.00 11.56 -2.18
CA HIS A 303 16.34 11.61 -0.89
C HIS A 303 16.07 13.08 -0.54
N THR A 304 15.00 13.64 -1.09
CA THR A 304 14.78 15.10 -1.13
C THR A 304 13.54 15.60 -0.40
N GLN A 305 12.81 14.69 0.25
CA GLN A 305 11.52 14.98 0.87
C GLN A 305 11.30 14.14 2.13
N LEU A 306 10.61 14.72 3.11
CA LEU A 306 10.13 14.06 4.32
C LEU A 306 8.72 14.61 4.64
N ASN A 307 7.73 13.71 4.62
CA ASN A 307 6.34 13.97 4.97
C ASN A 307 5.65 12.69 5.48
N ASP A 308 4.33 12.74 5.68
CA ASP A 308 3.57 11.61 6.24
C ASP A 308 3.46 10.40 5.28
N THR A 309 3.74 10.60 3.98
CA THR A 309 3.64 9.55 2.94
C THR A 309 5.01 9.03 2.47
N THR A 310 6.13 9.56 2.98
CA THR A 310 7.49 9.12 2.63
C THR A 310 7.99 7.95 3.48
N ASP A 311 9.15 7.36 3.11
CA ASP A 311 9.94 6.47 4.00
C ASP A 311 11.28 7.15 4.37
N PRO A 312 11.51 7.50 5.65
CA PRO A 312 10.56 7.37 6.75
C PRO A 312 9.38 8.34 6.59
N ASN A 313 8.24 8.02 7.20
CA ASN A 313 7.20 9.02 7.41
C ASN A 313 7.56 9.89 8.61
N CYS A 314 7.03 11.12 8.70
CA CYS A 314 7.38 12.05 9.79
C CYS A 314 6.60 11.82 11.10
N PHE A 315 6.28 10.57 11.44
CA PHE A 315 5.39 10.20 12.55
C PHE A 315 5.73 10.80 13.93
N LEU A 316 4.73 11.09 14.75
CA LEU A 316 4.83 11.48 16.16
C LEU A 316 4.84 10.28 17.11
N TYR A 317 5.16 10.47 18.40
CA TYR A 317 5.15 9.36 19.36
C TYR A 317 3.74 8.92 19.72
N ASN A 318 2.87 9.89 20.02
CA ASN A 318 1.47 9.69 20.37
C ASN A 318 1.25 8.53 21.35
N ASP A 319 1.85 8.62 22.54
CA ASP A 319 1.82 7.60 23.60
C ASP A 319 2.20 6.16 23.17
N GLY A 320 2.94 6.03 22.06
CA GLY A 320 3.40 4.76 21.51
C GLY A 320 2.51 4.19 20.40
N ASN A 321 1.38 4.82 20.10
CA ASN A 321 0.48 4.42 19.01
C ASN A 321 0.95 4.97 17.65
N GLY A 322 1.75 6.02 17.65
CA GLY A 322 2.08 6.77 16.44
C GLY A 322 0.93 7.66 16.00
N ALA A 323 1.28 8.73 15.29
CA ALA A 323 0.35 9.61 14.59
C ALA A 323 1.11 10.30 13.47
N ASP A 324 0.41 10.89 12.53
CA ASP A 324 1.02 11.72 11.50
C ASP A 324 1.75 12.92 12.11
N GLY A 325 2.84 13.31 11.46
CA GLY A 325 3.71 14.40 11.85
C GLY A 325 3.28 15.75 11.31
N GLY A 326 2.68 15.79 10.13
CA GLY A 326 2.31 17.01 9.42
C GLY A 326 3.50 17.85 8.95
N LEU A 327 4.73 17.30 8.96
CA LEU A 327 5.88 17.95 8.35
C LEU A 327 5.78 17.77 6.83
N ASN A 328 6.01 18.83 6.07
CA ASN A 328 6.15 18.72 4.62
C ASN A 328 7.40 19.46 4.16
N LEU A 329 8.51 18.72 4.15
CA LEU A 329 9.81 19.17 3.69
C LEU A 329 10.07 18.58 2.30
N TYR A 330 10.48 19.41 1.34
CA TYR A 330 10.75 18.98 -0.04
C TYR A 330 11.84 19.83 -0.71
N ASN A 331 12.22 19.48 -1.94
CA ASN A 331 13.21 20.21 -2.74
C ASN A 331 14.56 20.42 -2.03
N VAL A 332 15.06 19.42 -1.28
CA VAL A 332 16.39 19.48 -0.69
C VAL A 332 17.46 19.52 -1.78
N THR A 333 18.31 20.55 -1.76
CA THR A 333 19.37 20.73 -2.75
C THR A 333 20.56 19.78 -2.55
N GLY A 334 21.46 19.71 -3.52
CA GLY A 334 22.69 18.92 -3.42
C GLY A 334 23.66 19.42 -2.35
N ASN A 335 24.65 18.60 -2.01
CA ASN A 335 25.61 18.89 -0.94
C ASN A 335 26.55 20.06 -1.34
N GLY A 336 26.76 21.01 -0.42
CA GLY A 336 27.50 22.24 -0.72
C GLY A 336 28.17 22.90 0.48
N GLU A 337 28.53 24.18 0.35
CA GLU A 337 28.92 25.01 1.51
C GLU A 337 27.74 25.28 2.43
N THR A 338 26.53 25.32 1.84
CA THR A 338 25.22 25.40 2.49
C THR A 338 24.29 24.43 1.79
N ILE A 339 23.19 24.05 2.44
CA ILE A 339 22.11 23.25 1.85
C ILE A 339 20.80 24.01 1.99
N SER A 340 19.91 23.92 0.99
CA SER A 340 18.58 24.53 1.04
C SER A 340 17.49 23.48 0.90
N PHE A 341 16.31 23.79 1.43
CA PHE A 341 15.11 22.96 1.38
C PHE A 341 13.88 23.88 1.41
N SER A 342 12.73 23.36 0.98
CA SER A 342 11.46 24.06 1.07
C SER A 342 10.55 23.39 2.09
N VAL A 343 9.72 24.20 2.74
CA VAL A 343 8.70 23.76 3.69
C VAL A 343 7.35 24.31 3.22
N SER A 344 6.34 23.44 3.17
CA SER A 344 4.94 23.85 3.04
C SER A 344 4.26 23.73 4.39
N LEU A 345 3.65 24.82 4.87
CA LEU A 345 2.80 24.83 6.05
C LEU A 345 1.30 24.98 5.69
N GLY A 346 0.98 25.05 4.39
CA GLY A 346 -0.38 25.15 3.89
C GLY A 346 -1.12 23.81 3.91
N MET A 347 -2.45 23.87 3.83
CA MET A 347 -3.31 22.71 3.59
C MET A 347 -3.68 22.63 2.10
N PRO A 348 -3.88 21.44 1.54
CA PRO A 348 -4.42 21.29 0.18
C PRO A 348 -5.79 21.95 0.07
N GLN A 349 -6.14 22.42 -1.12
CA GLN A 349 -7.45 22.99 -1.41
C GLN A 349 -8.02 22.35 -2.67
N MET A 350 -9.11 21.61 -2.51
CA MET A 350 -9.85 21.03 -3.63
C MET A 350 -10.63 22.13 -4.35
N ASP A 351 -10.54 22.18 -5.67
CA ASP A 351 -11.34 23.04 -6.55
C ASP A 351 -11.89 22.19 -7.70
N LEU A 352 -13.20 22.26 -7.91
CA LEU A 352 -13.95 21.47 -8.89
C LEU A 352 -14.63 22.40 -9.88
N ASN A 353 -14.36 22.22 -11.18
CA ASN A 353 -14.98 23.02 -12.22
C ASN A 353 -15.40 22.18 -13.44
N PRO A 354 -16.69 22.20 -13.86
CA PRO A 354 -17.80 22.94 -13.25
C PRO A 354 -18.28 22.30 -11.93
N GLU A 355 -18.95 23.10 -11.10
CA GLU A 355 -19.55 22.66 -9.82
C GLU A 355 -20.85 21.84 -9.99
N GLU A 356 -21.42 21.76 -11.20
CA GLU A 356 -22.59 20.94 -11.53
C GLU A 356 -22.55 20.48 -13.00
N LEU A 357 -23.10 19.30 -13.28
CA LEU A 357 -23.31 18.79 -14.64
C LEU A 357 -24.79 18.66 -14.97
N ASN A 358 -25.15 19.01 -16.20
CA ASN A 358 -26.53 18.98 -16.67
C ASN A 358 -26.60 18.34 -18.07
N TYR A 359 -27.40 17.28 -18.19
CA TYR A 359 -27.61 16.51 -19.42
C TYR A 359 -29.09 16.54 -19.83
N SER A 360 -29.33 16.54 -21.15
CA SER A 360 -30.67 16.47 -21.72
C SER A 360 -30.65 15.58 -22.96
N LEU A 361 -30.97 14.31 -22.77
CA LEU A 361 -30.79 13.25 -23.76
C LEU A 361 -32.13 12.58 -24.11
N SER A 362 -32.24 11.99 -25.30
CA SER A 362 -33.34 11.07 -25.61
C SER A 362 -32.99 9.68 -25.08
N SER A 363 -33.97 8.85 -24.73
CA SER A 363 -33.72 7.44 -24.39
C SER A 363 -32.92 6.75 -25.50
N GLY A 364 -31.82 6.09 -25.15
CA GLY A 364 -30.86 5.47 -26.08
C GLY A 364 -29.66 6.35 -26.47
N ASP A 365 -29.68 7.66 -26.18
CA ASP A 365 -28.55 8.54 -26.45
C ASP A 365 -27.47 8.45 -25.34
N ASN A 366 -26.30 8.98 -25.64
CA ASN A 366 -25.19 9.12 -24.70
C ASN A 366 -24.47 10.48 -24.88
N GLU A 367 -23.85 11.01 -23.82
CA GLU A 367 -23.05 12.25 -23.87
C GLU A 367 -22.01 12.27 -22.75
N SER A 368 -20.83 12.85 -23.03
CA SER A 368 -19.76 13.07 -22.07
C SER A 368 -19.59 14.55 -21.73
N GLN A 369 -19.35 14.87 -20.46
CA GLN A 369 -18.89 16.20 -20.02
C GLN A 369 -17.65 16.05 -19.13
N THR A 370 -16.83 17.12 -19.04
CA THR A 370 -15.57 17.11 -18.29
C THR A 370 -15.66 17.95 -17.01
N ILE A 371 -15.11 17.43 -15.91
CA ILE A 371 -14.83 18.14 -14.67
C ILE A 371 -13.31 18.21 -14.49
N THR A 372 -12.78 19.39 -14.21
CA THR A 372 -11.38 19.56 -13.83
C THR A 372 -11.29 19.60 -12.30
N LEU A 373 -10.57 18.63 -11.73
CA LEU A 373 -10.16 18.59 -10.32
C LEU A 373 -8.80 19.28 -10.19
N SER A 374 -8.68 20.28 -9.31
CA SER A 374 -7.42 21.01 -9.08
C SER A 374 -7.07 21.06 -7.60
N ASN A 375 -5.78 20.94 -7.28
CA ASN A 375 -5.27 21.34 -5.97
C ASN A 375 -4.84 22.80 -6.04
N THR A 376 -5.69 23.72 -5.57
CA THR A 376 -5.42 25.16 -5.54
C THR A 376 -4.67 25.61 -4.28
N GLY A 377 -4.27 24.66 -3.43
CA GLY A 377 -3.44 24.90 -2.25
C GLY A 377 -2.05 25.43 -2.61
N GLU A 378 -1.31 25.85 -1.58
CA GLU A 378 0.06 26.37 -1.76
C GLU A 378 0.99 25.33 -2.40
N GLU A 379 2.04 25.81 -3.07
CA GLU A 379 3.07 24.96 -3.69
C GLU A 379 3.66 23.98 -2.66
N GLY A 380 3.62 22.69 -2.98
CA GLY A 380 4.06 21.61 -2.11
C GLY A 380 2.96 20.95 -1.28
N THR A 381 1.75 21.52 -1.18
CA THR A 381 0.59 20.80 -0.63
C THR A 381 0.28 19.57 -1.48
N GLN A 382 -0.25 18.51 -0.86
CA GLN A 382 -0.62 17.27 -1.54
C GLN A 382 -2.11 17.06 -1.29
N LEU A 383 -2.91 16.97 -2.35
CA LEU A 383 -4.32 16.62 -2.27
C LEU A 383 -4.47 15.15 -2.63
N ASP A 384 -4.78 14.29 -1.66
CA ASP A 384 -5.20 12.92 -1.97
C ASP A 384 -6.64 12.95 -2.49
N PHE A 385 -6.95 12.08 -3.46
CA PHE A 385 -8.31 11.98 -3.97
C PHE A 385 -8.69 10.53 -4.25
N ASP A 386 -9.97 10.22 -4.05
CA ASP A 386 -10.68 9.01 -4.48
C ASP A 386 -12.04 9.44 -5.04
N ILE A 387 -12.37 9.02 -6.26
CA ILE A 387 -13.56 9.49 -6.98
C ILE A 387 -14.53 8.33 -7.22
N ASN A 388 -15.78 8.52 -6.81
CA ASN A 388 -16.85 7.56 -7.06
C ASN A 388 -18.18 8.25 -7.40
N VAL A 389 -19.20 7.45 -7.75
CA VAL A 389 -20.56 7.93 -8.02
C VAL A 389 -21.51 7.51 -6.92
N SER A 390 -22.50 8.35 -6.64
CA SER A 390 -23.63 8.02 -5.75
C SER A 390 -24.90 8.66 -6.26
N GLY A 391 -26.05 8.01 -6.03
CA GLY A 391 -27.42 8.48 -6.31
C GLY A 391 -27.76 9.85 -5.72
N SER A 392 -29.06 10.14 -5.56
CA SER A 392 -29.48 11.42 -4.97
C SER A 392 -28.98 11.58 -3.54
N VAL A 393 -28.38 12.74 -3.22
CA VAL A 393 -28.01 13.08 -1.85
C VAL A 393 -29.26 13.05 -0.97
N PRO A 394 -29.24 12.37 0.18
CA PRO A 394 -30.44 12.23 1.02
C PRO A 394 -30.88 13.53 1.71
N PHE A 395 -30.02 14.56 1.76
CA PHE A 395 -30.26 15.82 2.48
C PHE A 395 -30.03 17.06 1.60
N GLN A 396 -30.75 18.15 1.86
CA GLN A 396 -30.55 19.43 1.18
C GLN A 396 -29.31 20.18 1.70
N ASN A 397 -29.03 20.08 3.00
CA ASN A 397 -27.91 20.70 3.69
C ASN A 397 -27.14 19.62 4.47
N SER A 398 -26.46 18.72 3.75
CA SER A 398 -25.52 17.77 4.35
C SER A 398 -24.42 18.52 5.10
N GLN A 399 -24.11 18.09 6.32
CA GLN A 399 -23.02 18.62 7.15
C GLN A 399 -21.73 17.79 7.02
N GLY A 400 -21.80 16.63 6.37
CA GLY A 400 -20.67 15.81 5.98
C GLY A 400 -21.10 14.63 5.10
N GLY A 401 -20.11 13.88 4.63
CA GLY A 401 -20.27 12.81 3.66
C GLY A 401 -20.06 13.25 2.19
N PRO A 402 -20.03 12.31 1.24
CA PRO A 402 -20.08 10.87 1.49
C PRO A 402 -18.78 10.40 2.15
N ASP A 403 -18.91 9.55 3.16
CA ASP A 403 -17.76 8.79 3.65
C ASP A 403 -17.51 7.54 2.80
N GLY A 404 -16.53 6.71 3.16
CA GLY A 404 -16.22 5.47 2.42
C GLY A 404 -17.36 4.43 2.38
N GLY A 405 -18.46 4.66 3.11
CA GLY A 405 -19.69 3.87 3.05
C GLY A 405 -20.83 4.55 2.29
N ASN A 406 -20.59 5.69 1.65
CA ASN A 406 -21.58 6.56 0.99
C ASN A 406 -22.66 7.11 1.94
N TYR A 407 -22.33 7.28 3.23
CA TYR A 407 -23.21 7.95 4.17
C TYR A 407 -23.01 9.46 4.14
N TYR A 408 -24.13 10.16 4.12
CA TYR A 408 -24.20 11.58 4.43
C TYR A 408 -24.81 11.75 5.81
N TRP A 409 -24.56 12.88 6.46
CA TRP A 409 -25.26 13.22 7.68
C TRP A 409 -25.64 14.70 7.74
N THR A 410 -26.67 14.99 8.51
CA THR A 410 -27.11 16.36 8.82
C THR A 410 -27.74 16.43 10.21
N SER A 411 -28.17 17.62 10.62
CA SER A 411 -28.81 17.85 11.91
C SER A 411 -30.11 18.62 11.80
N SER A 412 -30.90 18.52 12.87
CA SER A 412 -32.14 19.28 13.07
C SER A 412 -31.99 20.81 13.06
N ILE A 413 -30.76 21.33 13.08
CA ILE A 413 -30.48 22.77 13.00
C ILE A 413 -30.27 23.21 11.55
N GLU A 414 -29.54 22.41 10.76
CA GLU A 414 -29.13 22.78 9.41
C GLU A 414 -30.11 22.30 8.33
N GLU A 415 -30.76 21.14 8.52
CA GLU A 415 -31.58 20.52 7.48
C GLU A 415 -32.99 21.12 7.40
N PRO A 416 -33.37 21.79 6.29
CA PRO A 416 -34.67 22.41 6.15
C PRO A 416 -35.80 21.38 6.20
N GLY A 417 -36.63 21.47 7.25
CA GLY A 417 -37.78 20.57 7.42
C GLY A 417 -37.49 19.34 8.28
N MET A 418 -36.23 19.11 8.65
CA MET A 418 -35.89 18.26 9.79
C MET A 418 -36.18 19.02 11.09
N ALA A 419 -36.85 18.37 12.04
CA ALA A 419 -37.02 18.89 13.39
C ALA A 419 -36.54 17.83 14.38
N TYR A 420 -36.18 18.27 15.60
CA TYR A 420 -35.94 17.35 16.71
C TYR A 420 -37.08 16.33 16.83
N GLU A 421 -36.72 15.05 16.89
CA GLU A 421 -37.66 13.95 17.08
C GLU A 421 -37.33 13.13 18.33
N TRP A 422 -38.28 13.00 19.25
CA TRP A 422 -38.20 12.04 20.34
C TRP A 422 -39.10 10.84 20.11
N VAL A 423 -38.55 9.62 20.18
CA VAL A 423 -39.33 8.39 20.02
C VAL A 423 -39.69 7.87 21.40
N ASP A 424 -40.90 8.16 21.84
CA ASP A 424 -41.37 7.72 23.15
C ASP A 424 -41.62 6.21 23.17
N ILE A 425 -40.74 5.47 23.84
CA ILE A 425 -40.85 4.03 24.08
C ILE A 425 -41.26 3.69 25.52
N SER A 426 -41.59 4.69 26.36
CA SER A 426 -41.81 4.50 27.80
C SER A 426 -42.92 3.52 28.16
N GLU A 427 -43.93 3.36 27.28
CA GLU A 427 -45.03 2.41 27.48
C GLU A 427 -44.71 0.97 27.04
N ASN A 428 -43.70 0.77 26.17
CA ASN A 428 -43.39 -0.53 25.53
C ASN A 428 -41.90 -0.92 25.56
N MET A 429 -41.12 -0.32 26.45
CA MET A 429 -39.68 -0.56 26.54
C MET A 429 -39.31 -1.88 27.21
N THR A 430 -38.20 -2.47 26.78
CA THR A 430 -37.50 -3.57 27.46
C THR A 430 -36.18 -3.05 28.01
N GLN A 431 -35.89 -3.32 29.27
CA GLN A 431 -34.63 -2.88 29.90
C GLN A 431 -33.47 -3.80 29.50
N LEU A 432 -32.32 -3.21 29.20
CA LEU A 432 -31.05 -3.90 29.02
C LEU A 432 -30.33 -4.05 30.36
N THR A 433 -29.59 -5.15 30.51
CA THR A 433 -28.77 -5.44 31.69
C THR A 433 -27.32 -5.60 31.27
N PHE A 434 -26.43 -4.90 31.97
CA PHE A 434 -25.00 -4.89 31.68
C PHE A 434 -24.22 -5.65 32.76
N PRO A 435 -23.28 -6.55 32.40
CA PRO A 435 -22.41 -7.19 33.38
C PRO A 435 -21.39 -6.22 34.00
N HIS A 436 -20.94 -5.23 33.24
CA HIS A 436 -19.98 -4.18 33.62
C HIS A 436 -20.29 -2.90 32.84
N ASN A 437 -19.74 -1.75 33.27
CA ASN A 437 -19.92 -0.47 32.58
C ASN A 437 -19.13 -0.34 31.26
N ASP A 438 -18.24 -1.29 30.96
CA ASP A 438 -17.41 -1.29 29.74
C ASP A 438 -17.72 -2.49 28.83
N GLN A 439 -18.94 -3.02 28.92
CA GLN A 439 -19.30 -4.25 28.22
C GLN A 439 -20.63 -4.11 27.51
N PHE A 440 -20.84 -4.95 26.51
CA PHE A 440 -22.14 -5.13 25.89
C PHE A 440 -23.19 -5.61 26.91
N ALA A 441 -24.45 -5.24 26.64
CA ALA A 441 -25.59 -5.83 27.32
C ALA A 441 -25.60 -7.36 27.14
N VAL A 442 -26.12 -8.07 28.14
CA VAL A 442 -26.13 -9.55 28.18
C VAL A 442 -26.79 -10.18 26.95
N ASN A 443 -27.78 -9.51 26.35
CA ASN A 443 -28.50 -10.02 25.18
C ASN A 443 -28.38 -9.02 24.02
N SER A 444 -28.18 -9.55 22.82
CA SER A 444 -28.41 -8.81 21.57
C SER A 444 -29.89 -8.45 21.41
N ILE A 445 -30.15 -7.40 20.64
CA ILE A 445 -31.48 -7.01 20.20
C ILE A 445 -31.68 -7.59 18.80
N GLU A 446 -32.56 -8.57 18.65
CA GLU A 446 -32.92 -9.14 17.35
C GLU A 446 -33.75 -8.13 16.54
N LEU A 447 -33.36 -7.93 15.28
CA LEU A 447 -34.06 -7.04 14.34
C LEU A 447 -35.04 -7.84 13.49
N PRO A 448 -36.30 -7.39 13.34
CA PRO A 448 -37.27 -8.04 12.46
C PRO A 448 -37.14 -7.62 10.99
N PHE A 449 -36.01 -7.01 10.63
CA PHE A 449 -35.63 -6.51 9.30
C PHE A 449 -34.11 -6.65 9.15
N ASP A 450 -33.63 -6.64 7.90
CA ASP A 450 -32.20 -6.60 7.59
C ASP A 450 -31.72 -5.15 7.61
N PHE A 451 -30.62 -4.87 8.32
CA PHE A 451 -29.99 -3.56 8.40
C PHE A 451 -28.66 -3.59 7.66
N HIS A 452 -28.52 -2.76 6.63
CA HIS A 452 -27.29 -2.66 5.84
C HIS A 452 -26.38 -1.58 6.42
N PHE A 453 -25.11 -1.91 6.67
CA PHE A 453 -24.12 -0.97 7.22
C PHE A 453 -22.72 -1.28 6.68
N PHE A 454 -22.10 -0.31 5.99
CA PHE A 454 -20.81 -0.45 5.28
C PHE A 454 -20.70 -1.72 4.41
N GLY A 455 -21.73 -2.00 3.60
CA GLY A 455 -21.76 -3.15 2.68
C GLY A 455 -22.13 -4.49 3.34
N GLU A 456 -22.16 -4.56 4.67
CA GLU A 456 -22.56 -5.74 5.43
C GLU A 456 -24.04 -5.72 5.79
N THR A 457 -24.64 -6.89 6.03
CA THR A 457 -26.06 -7.03 6.38
C THR A 457 -26.23 -7.66 7.77
N TYR A 458 -26.99 -6.99 8.64
CA TYR A 458 -27.19 -7.37 10.03
C TYR A 458 -28.66 -7.59 10.39
N SER A 459 -28.94 -8.66 11.15
CA SER A 459 -30.28 -9.00 11.65
C SER A 459 -30.41 -8.88 13.18
N TYR A 460 -29.40 -8.30 13.84
CA TYR A 460 -29.37 -8.02 15.27
C TYR A 460 -28.53 -6.77 15.52
N VAL A 461 -28.55 -6.23 16.74
CA VAL A 461 -27.63 -5.18 17.20
C VAL A 461 -27.24 -5.41 18.66
N GLN A 462 -26.00 -5.08 19.02
CA GLN A 462 -25.51 -5.11 20.40
C GLN A 462 -25.35 -3.68 20.94
N VAL A 463 -25.66 -3.49 22.22
CA VAL A 463 -25.62 -2.19 22.88
C VAL A 463 -24.52 -2.21 23.93
N ASN A 464 -23.56 -1.29 23.82
CA ASN A 464 -22.50 -1.15 24.80
C ASN A 464 -22.92 -0.17 25.90
N ALA A 465 -22.46 -0.42 27.12
CA ALA A 465 -22.73 0.46 28.26
C ALA A 465 -22.15 1.88 28.06
N ASN A 466 -21.08 2.01 27.28
CA ASN A 466 -20.38 3.26 26.95
C ASN A 466 -21.04 4.10 25.83
N GLY A 467 -22.35 3.94 25.59
CA GLY A 467 -23.14 4.89 24.78
C GLY A 467 -23.12 4.68 23.27
N TRP A 468 -22.77 3.47 22.80
CA TRP A 468 -22.69 3.11 21.39
C TRP A 468 -23.29 1.73 21.09
N ILE A 469 -23.54 1.47 19.80
CA ILE A 469 -24.06 0.18 19.30
C ILE A 469 -23.15 -0.40 18.22
N GLY A 470 -23.14 -1.72 18.05
CA GLY A 470 -22.29 -2.40 17.07
C GLY A 470 -22.63 -3.88 16.85
N TRP A 471 -21.72 -4.60 16.17
CA TRP A 471 -21.91 -5.98 15.71
C TRP A 471 -20.63 -6.79 15.83
N ASN A 472 -20.51 -7.61 16.89
CA ASN A 472 -19.29 -8.35 17.24
C ASN A 472 -18.02 -7.46 17.17
N SER A 473 -18.12 -6.26 17.70
CA SER A 473 -17.12 -5.23 17.48
C SER A 473 -15.77 -5.58 18.11
N GLU A 474 -14.68 -5.26 17.41
CA GLU A 474 -13.35 -5.22 18.02
C GLU A 474 -13.28 -4.08 19.05
N ASN A 475 -12.33 -4.17 19.99
CA ASN A 475 -12.14 -3.19 21.05
C ASN A 475 -13.41 -2.91 21.90
N GLU A 476 -14.30 -3.90 22.04
CA GLU A 476 -15.61 -3.75 22.71
C GLU A 476 -15.56 -3.26 24.17
N THR A 477 -14.40 -3.38 24.84
CA THR A 477 -14.19 -2.92 26.21
C THR A 477 -13.49 -1.56 26.31
N ALA A 478 -13.31 -0.86 25.20
CA ALA A 478 -12.71 0.46 25.19
C ALA A 478 -13.65 1.49 25.83
N TRP A 479 -13.16 2.12 26.89
CA TRP A 479 -13.87 3.16 27.65
C TRP A 479 -13.34 4.57 27.33
N LEU A 480 -12.06 4.66 26.96
CA LEU A 480 -11.44 5.91 26.53
C LEU A 480 -11.84 6.17 25.08
N ASN A 481 -12.56 7.25 24.85
CA ASN A 481 -12.94 7.70 23.52
C ASN A 481 -11.73 8.29 22.78
N GLU A 482 -11.75 8.22 21.46
CA GLU A 482 -10.73 8.78 20.59
C GLU A 482 -11.35 9.25 19.26
N ASP A 483 -10.52 9.82 18.39
CA ASP A 483 -10.93 10.25 17.07
C ASP A 483 -11.20 9.04 16.15
N ILE A 484 -12.13 9.19 15.22
CA ILE A 484 -12.52 8.17 14.24
C ILE A 484 -12.46 8.73 12.80
N PRO A 485 -12.25 7.91 11.75
CA PRO A 485 -12.10 6.45 11.78
C PRO A 485 -10.80 6.00 12.44
N SER A 486 -10.88 4.96 13.29
CA SER A 486 -9.73 4.37 13.98
C SER A 486 -9.91 2.87 14.19
N SER A 487 -8.85 2.11 13.90
CA SER A 487 -8.81 0.66 14.17
C SER A 487 -8.62 0.31 15.65
N SER A 488 -8.20 1.26 16.49
CA SER A 488 -8.17 1.10 17.96
C SER A 488 -9.50 1.44 18.64
N ALA A 489 -10.40 2.15 17.93
CA ALA A 489 -11.75 2.42 18.40
C ALA A 489 -12.67 1.20 18.16
N PRO A 490 -13.83 1.13 18.83
CA PRO A 490 -14.79 0.05 18.58
C PRO A 490 -15.28 0.01 17.13
N SER A 491 -15.22 -1.15 16.48
CA SER A 491 -15.52 -1.28 15.04
C SER A 491 -16.12 -2.66 14.71
N PRO A 492 -17.16 -2.76 13.86
CA PRO A 492 -17.99 -1.67 13.33
C PRO A 492 -18.88 -1.10 14.44
N ALA A 493 -19.15 0.21 14.40
CA ALA A 493 -19.92 0.88 15.46
C ALA A 493 -20.65 2.15 15.00
N ILE A 494 -21.78 2.44 15.64
CA ILE A 494 -22.46 3.75 15.64
C ILE A 494 -22.37 4.33 17.05
N PHE A 495 -21.70 5.46 17.17
CA PHE A 495 -21.43 6.17 18.41
C PHE A 495 -22.47 7.28 18.62
N GLY A 496 -23.47 6.99 19.47
CA GLY A 496 -24.44 8.00 19.89
C GLY A 496 -23.79 9.05 20.79
N TYR A 497 -23.01 8.62 21.77
CA TYR A 497 -22.09 9.46 22.54
C TYR A 497 -21.12 8.52 23.26
N TRP A 498 -19.97 8.22 22.65
CA TRP A 498 -19.00 7.28 23.23
C TRP A 498 -18.08 7.98 24.24
N ASP A 499 -18.16 7.57 25.50
CA ASP A 499 -17.37 8.03 26.64
C ASP A 499 -17.41 6.93 27.73
N ASP A 500 -16.70 7.10 28.84
CA ASP A 500 -16.72 6.20 30.00
C ASP A 500 -18.03 6.38 30.80
N MET A 501 -19.09 5.75 30.32
CA MET A 501 -20.42 5.79 30.93
C MET A 501 -20.59 4.71 32.01
N ASN A 502 -21.53 4.91 32.91
CA ASN A 502 -21.78 4.06 34.05
C ASN A 502 -23.28 3.84 34.31
N PRO A 503 -24.00 3.17 33.39
CA PRO A 503 -25.38 2.75 33.65
C PRO A 503 -25.43 1.78 34.83
N ASN A 504 -26.61 1.61 35.44
CA ASN A 504 -26.80 0.55 36.44
C ASN A 504 -26.41 -0.81 35.85
N ASN A 505 -25.44 -1.48 36.47
CA ASN A 505 -24.86 -2.73 36.00
C ASN A 505 -24.62 -3.72 37.15
N ASP A 506 -24.45 -5.00 36.82
CA ASP A 506 -24.38 -6.10 37.80
C ASP A 506 -23.17 -6.01 38.75
N ASN A 507 -22.08 -5.38 38.28
CA ASN A 507 -20.86 -5.14 39.05
C ASN A 507 -20.67 -3.64 39.38
N GLY A 508 -21.77 -2.88 39.42
CA GLY A 508 -21.74 -1.43 39.53
C GLY A 508 -21.20 -0.91 40.86
N ASN A 509 -20.58 0.26 40.81
CA ASN A 509 -20.14 1.01 41.99
C ASN A 509 -21.28 1.89 42.55
N ALA A 510 -21.00 2.64 43.62
CA ALA A 510 -21.98 3.53 44.25
C ALA A 510 -22.38 4.76 43.41
N SER A 511 -21.67 5.07 42.33
CA SER A 511 -21.97 6.16 41.41
C SER A 511 -22.74 5.72 40.16
N SER A 512 -22.93 4.42 39.92
CA SER A 512 -23.74 3.93 38.79
C SER A 512 -25.18 4.46 38.86
N SER A 513 -25.69 4.96 37.74
CA SER A 513 -27.01 5.58 37.64
C SER A 513 -27.54 5.54 36.21
N GLY A 514 -28.86 5.58 36.05
CA GLY A 514 -29.53 5.46 34.76
C GLY A 514 -29.60 4.03 34.24
N ASN A 515 -30.36 3.82 33.18
CA ASN A 515 -30.51 2.50 32.54
C ASN A 515 -30.63 2.67 31.03
N ALA A 516 -30.23 1.64 30.27
CA ALA A 516 -30.54 1.55 28.85
C ALA A 516 -31.79 0.70 28.61
N TYR A 517 -32.62 1.13 27.66
CA TYR A 517 -33.86 0.49 27.26
C TYR A 517 -33.91 0.33 25.75
N TYR A 518 -34.72 -0.60 25.25
CA TYR A 518 -34.98 -0.70 23.81
C TYR A 518 -36.41 -1.08 23.48
N HIS A 519 -36.80 -0.79 22.23
CA HIS A 519 -38.02 -1.31 21.62
C HIS A 519 -37.81 -1.50 20.12
N VAL A 520 -38.30 -2.62 19.57
CA VAL A 520 -38.16 -2.98 18.15
C VAL A 520 -39.53 -3.20 17.52
N ASN A 521 -39.67 -2.84 16.25
CA ASN A 521 -40.78 -3.25 15.39
C ASN A 521 -40.28 -3.44 13.94
N GLN A 522 -41.17 -3.74 13.00
CA GLN A 522 -40.81 -4.00 11.60
C GLN A 522 -40.14 -2.81 10.88
N ASN A 523 -40.22 -1.61 11.42
CA ASN A 523 -39.72 -0.41 10.77
C ASN A 523 -38.44 0.14 11.42
N ARG A 524 -38.23 -0.12 12.72
CA ARG A 524 -37.10 0.45 13.47
C ARG A 524 -36.79 -0.27 14.78
N ALA A 525 -35.57 -0.05 15.27
CA ALA A 525 -35.16 -0.31 16.64
C ALA A 525 -34.71 0.99 17.30
N VAL A 526 -35.16 1.21 18.54
CA VAL A 526 -34.82 2.38 19.37
C VAL A 526 -34.06 1.89 20.59
N ILE A 527 -32.88 2.45 20.84
CA ILE A 527 -32.05 2.20 22.01
C ILE A 527 -31.98 3.52 22.79
N TRP A 528 -32.46 3.52 24.02
CA TRP A 528 -32.59 4.71 24.86
C TRP A 528 -31.70 4.60 26.09
N PHE A 529 -30.70 5.47 26.20
CA PHE A 529 -29.91 5.68 27.40
C PHE A 529 -30.61 6.73 28.26
N ASN A 530 -31.21 6.30 29.37
CA ASN A 530 -32.02 7.15 30.23
C ASN A 530 -31.28 7.49 31.53
N ASP A 531 -30.95 8.77 31.71
CA ASP A 531 -30.30 9.31 32.91
C ASP A 531 -28.97 8.60 33.25
N VAL A 532 -28.25 8.14 32.22
CA VAL A 532 -26.99 7.41 32.37
C VAL A 532 -25.88 8.40 32.71
N VAL A 533 -25.08 8.07 33.73
CA VAL A 533 -24.03 8.97 34.21
C VAL A 533 -22.66 8.61 33.68
N ARG A 534 -21.76 9.59 33.62
CA ARG A 534 -20.32 9.36 33.37
C ARG A 534 -19.63 8.76 34.62
N TRP A 535 -18.64 7.89 34.45
CA TRP A 535 -17.94 7.21 35.55
C TRP A 535 -17.07 8.15 36.40
N ASN A 536 -16.65 9.30 35.87
CA ASN A 536 -15.80 10.26 36.60
C ASN A 536 -16.54 10.99 37.73
N VAL A 537 -16.11 10.78 38.97
CA VAL A 537 -16.74 11.32 40.19
C VAL A 537 -16.49 12.81 40.44
N ASP A 538 -15.47 13.38 39.81
CA ASP A 538 -15.12 14.80 39.96
C ASP A 538 -15.77 15.67 38.87
N ASP A 539 -16.31 15.04 37.81
CA ASP A 539 -16.89 15.72 36.65
C ASP A 539 -18.14 14.98 36.13
N TRP A 540 -19.24 15.15 36.88
CA TRP A 540 -20.50 14.47 36.66
C TRP A 540 -21.15 14.90 35.34
N GLY A 541 -21.63 13.91 34.57
CA GLY A 541 -22.57 14.10 33.47
C GLY A 541 -23.76 13.16 33.62
N GLN A 542 -24.96 13.59 33.21
CA GLN A 542 -26.18 12.80 33.16
C GLN A 542 -26.80 12.94 31.77
N PHE A 543 -26.95 11.81 31.08
CA PHE A 543 -27.22 11.75 29.65
C PHE A 543 -28.55 11.04 29.37
N ASP A 544 -29.43 11.72 28.63
CA ASP A 544 -30.72 11.23 28.12
C ASP A 544 -30.76 11.38 26.59
N PHE A 545 -30.40 10.30 25.91
CA PHE A 545 -30.32 10.24 24.46
C PHE A 545 -30.73 8.86 23.92
N GLN A 546 -31.06 8.80 22.63
CA GLN A 546 -31.45 7.59 21.95
C GLN A 546 -30.72 7.42 20.62
N ILE A 547 -30.36 6.18 20.29
CA ILE A 547 -29.91 5.77 18.96
C ILE A 547 -31.08 5.03 18.31
N VAL A 548 -31.43 5.41 17.08
CA VAL A 548 -32.52 4.81 16.31
C VAL A 548 -31.95 4.31 14.99
N ILE A 549 -32.18 3.04 14.69
CA ILE A 549 -31.87 2.42 13.39
C ILE A 549 -33.16 2.01 12.71
N ASN A 550 -33.30 2.28 11.42
CA ASN A 550 -34.51 2.03 10.64
C ASN A 550 -34.28 0.94 9.58
N ALA A 551 -35.38 0.33 9.14
CA ALA A 551 -35.35 -0.76 8.16
C ALA A 551 -34.96 -0.32 6.74
N ASP A 552 -34.93 0.99 6.47
CA ASP A 552 -34.48 1.57 5.20
C ASP A 552 -32.97 1.87 5.18
N GLY A 553 -32.24 1.54 6.25
CA GLY A 553 -30.79 1.79 6.37
C GLY A 553 -30.45 3.11 7.07
N THR A 554 -31.41 4.03 7.23
CA THR A 554 -31.18 5.29 7.95
C THR A 554 -30.95 5.04 9.44
N PHE A 555 -30.11 5.87 10.06
CA PHE A 555 -29.95 5.88 11.50
C PHE A 555 -29.72 7.27 12.05
N GLN A 556 -30.12 7.49 13.29
CA GLN A 556 -30.09 8.81 13.91
C GLN A 556 -29.84 8.72 15.42
N THR A 557 -29.33 9.81 15.98
CA THR A 557 -29.26 9.98 17.43
C THR A 557 -30.01 11.24 17.84
N ASN A 558 -30.86 11.10 18.85
CA ASN A 558 -31.66 12.20 19.38
C ASN A 558 -31.30 12.42 20.86
N TYR A 559 -30.98 13.65 21.22
CA TYR A 559 -30.62 14.08 22.57
C TYR A 559 -31.78 14.86 23.17
N ARG A 560 -32.37 14.32 24.24
CA ARG A 560 -33.43 15.03 24.97
C ARG A 560 -32.85 15.98 25.99
N ASN A 561 -31.95 15.49 26.82
CA ASN A 561 -31.30 16.27 27.85
C ASN A 561 -29.90 15.72 28.11
N MET A 562 -28.89 16.57 27.96
CA MET A 562 -27.50 16.23 28.23
C MET A 562 -26.96 17.26 29.23
N GLU A 563 -26.69 16.83 30.46
CA GLU A 563 -26.21 17.70 31.53
C GLU A 563 -24.79 17.32 31.95
N GLY A 564 -23.96 18.31 32.31
CA GLY A 564 -22.58 18.11 32.76
C GLY A 564 -21.54 18.34 31.67
N VAL A 565 -20.51 17.50 31.61
CA VAL A 565 -19.43 17.56 30.62
C VAL A 565 -19.92 17.02 29.28
N LEU A 566 -19.91 17.87 28.25
CA LEU A 566 -20.37 17.53 26.91
C LEU A 566 -19.27 17.57 25.84
N ASN A 567 -18.02 17.81 26.25
CA ASN A 567 -16.84 17.89 25.40
C ASN A 567 -15.83 16.76 25.69
N SER A 568 -16.33 15.57 25.99
CA SER A 568 -15.50 14.42 26.38
C SER A 568 -15.86 13.12 25.68
N GLY A 569 -16.75 13.16 24.68
CA GLY A 569 -17.19 11.97 23.98
C GLY A 569 -17.00 12.08 22.47
N THR A 570 -17.03 10.92 21.82
CA THR A 570 -16.98 10.76 20.36
C THR A 570 -18.37 10.44 19.81
N ILE A 571 -18.77 11.12 18.74
CA ILE A 571 -20.05 10.96 18.04
C ILE A 571 -19.73 10.72 16.57
N GLY A 572 -20.37 9.70 15.98
CA GLY A 572 -20.12 9.34 14.59
C GLY A 572 -20.31 7.84 14.36
N PHE A 573 -19.68 7.29 13.33
CA PHE A 573 -19.84 5.88 12.97
C PHE A 573 -18.70 5.42 12.04
N GLN A 574 -18.37 4.12 12.05
CA GLN A 574 -17.26 3.58 11.25
C GLN A 574 -17.43 2.10 10.85
N ASN A 575 -16.70 1.70 9.80
CA ASN A 575 -16.67 0.35 9.24
C ASN A 575 -15.95 -0.67 10.15
N VAL A 576 -15.95 -1.94 9.73
CA VAL A 576 -15.33 -3.06 10.47
C VAL A 576 -13.81 -2.90 10.67
N GLY A 577 -13.11 -2.23 9.74
CA GLY A 577 -11.67 -2.04 9.82
C GLY A 577 -11.25 -0.80 10.61
N GLY A 578 -12.19 0.09 10.97
CA GLY A 578 -11.87 1.42 11.49
C GLY A 578 -11.06 2.26 10.49
N THR A 579 -11.21 2.01 9.18
CA THR A 579 -10.48 2.70 8.10
C THR A 579 -11.37 3.69 7.35
N GLN A 580 -12.69 3.54 7.45
CA GLN A 580 -13.67 4.41 6.83
C GLN A 580 -14.74 4.73 7.87
N GLY A 581 -15.24 5.97 7.86
CA GLY A 581 -16.25 6.42 8.80
C GLY A 581 -16.42 7.92 8.78
N THR A 582 -17.36 8.38 9.60
CA THR A 582 -17.66 9.79 9.79
C THR A 582 -17.48 10.14 11.26
N GLN A 583 -16.54 11.04 11.56
CA GLN A 583 -16.49 11.74 12.86
C GLN A 583 -17.38 12.98 12.80
N ILE A 584 -18.45 12.98 13.60
CA ILE A 584 -19.32 14.14 13.75
C ILE A 584 -18.75 15.09 14.80
N SER A 585 -18.19 14.56 15.89
CA SER A 585 -17.57 15.32 16.97
C SER A 585 -16.71 14.41 17.83
N SER A 586 -15.57 14.90 18.32
CA SER A 586 -14.72 14.23 19.31
C SER A 586 -14.18 15.27 20.30
N ASN A 587 -14.29 15.01 21.60
CA ASN A 587 -13.79 15.88 22.68
C ASN A 587 -14.21 17.37 22.58
N GLU A 588 -15.34 17.64 21.94
CA GLU A 588 -15.91 18.97 21.72
C GLU A 588 -17.41 19.00 22.01
N THR A 589 -17.95 20.17 22.31
CA THR A 589 -19.39 20.32 22.60
C THR A 589 -20.18 20.37 21.30
N PHE A 590 -20.85 19.27 20.97
CA PHE A 590 -21.74 19.17 19.81
C PHE A 590 -23.23 19.07 20.19
N THR A 591 -23.53 18.41 21.31
CA THR A 591 -24.92 18.12 21.70
C THR A 591 -25.57 19.30 22.42
N SER A 592 -26.90 19.41 22.31
CA SER A 592 -27.70 20.36 23.07
C SER A 592 -29.08 19.77 23.41
N VAL A 593 -29.87 20.48 24.22
CA VAL A 593 -31.23 20.07 24.59
C VAL A 593 -32.13 20.10 23.35
N GLU A 594 -32.90 19.03 23.13
CA GLU A 594 -33.79 18.87 21.97
C GLU A 594 -33.05 18.97 20.62
N TYR A 595 -32.00 18.15 20.47
CA TYR A 595 -31.16 18.10 19.26
C TYR A 595 -31.16 16.70 18.63
N SER A 596 -31.13 16.62 17.31
CA SER A 596 -31.04 15.38 16.55
C SER A 596 -30.03 15.49 15.41
N TRP A 597 -29.31 14.41 15.14
CA TRP A 597 -28.59 14.20 13.87
C TRP A 597 -29.02 12.87 13.25
N ILE A 598 -29.02 12.82 11.92
CA ILE A 598 -29.39 11.65 11.11
C ILE A 598 -28.32 11.41 10.05
N ALA A 599 -28.07 10.14 9.77
CA ALA A 599 -27.26 9.67 8.65
C ALA A 599 -28.11 8.78 7.73
N ASP A 600 -27.87 8.91 6.43
CA ASP A 600 -28.53 8.14 5.39
C ASP A 600 -27.54 7.87 4.26
N GLN A 601 -27.74 6.76 3.57
CA GLN A 601 -26.90 6.33 2.46
C GLN A 601 -27.53 6.78 1.14
N SER A 602 -26.72 7.30 0.23
CA SER A 602 -27.17 7.45 -1.15
C SER A 602 -27.17 6.09 -1.86
N GLU A 603 -28.08 5.85 -2.81
CA GLU A 603 -28.04 4.64 -3.63
C GLU A 603 -26.70 4.55 -4.37
N ASN A 604 -26.04 3.39 -4.33
CA ASN A 604 -24.71 3.22 -4.92
C ASN A 604 -24.75 2.86 -6.41
N ASP A 605 -25.93 2.53 -6.94
CA ASP A 605 -26.05 1.91 -8.25
C ASP A 605 -26.55 2.93 -9.29
N ILE A 606 -25.63 3.79 -9.74
CA ILE A 606 -25.87 4.62 -10.92
C ILE A 606 -25.23 3.96 -12.13
N SER A 607 -25.97 3.07 -12.79
CA SER A 607 -25.52 2.42 -14.03
C SER A 607 -25.48 3.37 -15.24
N TRP A 608 -26.23 4.48 -15.18
CA TRP A 608 -26.32 5.46 -16.27
C TRP A 608 -25.18 6.49 -16.29
N LEU A 609 -24.29 6.51 -15.30
CA LEU A 609 -23.17 7.46 -15.18
C LEU A 609 -21.85 6.71 -15.02
N ILE A 610 -20.95 6.88 -15.98
CA ILE A 610 -19.65 6.23 -16.01
C ILE A 610 -18.56 7.29 -15.89
N LEU A 611 -17.59 7.06 -15.01
CA LEU A 611 -16.46 7.95 -14.80
C LEU A 611 -15.17 7.38 -15.39
N SER A 612 -14.35 8.30 -15.88
CA SER A 612 -12.98 8.03 -16.32
C SER A 612 -12.14 9.30 -16.15
N SER A 613 -10.82 9.19 -16.31
CA SER A 613 -9.91 10.34 -16.22
C SER A 613 -8.90 10.34 -17.36
N ASN A 614 -8.20 11.46 -17.52
CA ASN A 614 -7.09 11.56 -18.49
C ASN A 614 -5.87 10.69 -18.13
N THR A 615 -5.74 10.26 -16.87
CA THR A 615 -4.68 9.36 -16.39
C THR A 615 -5.12 7.88 -16.37
N GLY A 616 -6.41 7.60 -16.53
CA GLY A 616 -7.01 6.27 -16.36
C GLY A 616 -7.30 5.89 -14.90
N GLU A 617 -6.82 6.67 -13.95
CA GLU A 617 -6.99 6.43 -12.52
C GLU A 617 -8.00 7.43 -11.91
N LEU A 618 -8.88 6.94 -11.04
CA LEU A 618 -9.86 7.74 -10.29
C LEU A 618 -9.45 7.98 -8.84
N SER A 619 -8.23 7.57 -8.46
CA SER A 619 -7.61 7.89 -7.18
C SER A 619 -6.13 8.26 -7.36
N GLY A 620 -5.59 9.05 -6.44
CA GLY A 620 -4.20 9.50 -6.54
C GLY A 620 -3.88 10.72 -5.68
N VAL A 621 -2.82 11.45 -6.07
CA VAL A 621 -2.36 12.67 -5.39
C VAL A 621 -2.10 13.78 -6.41
N LEU A 622 -2.61 14.99 -6.14
CA LEU A 622 -2.30 16.22 -6.88
C LEU A 622 -1.45 17.16 -6.02
N LEU A 623 -0.31 17.61 -6.55
CA LEU A 623 0.50 18.63 -5.89
C LEU A 623 -0.14 20.02 -6.04
N GLY A 624 0.17 20.94 -5.13
CA GLY A 624 -0.32 22.32 -5.19
C GLY A 624 -0.01 22.98 -6.55
N GLY A 625 -1.07 23.37 -7.26
CA GLY A 625 -1.04 23.93 -8.60
C GLY A 625 -1.29 22.93 -9.74
N GLU A 626 -1.40 21.63 -9.46
CA GLU A 626 -1.73 20.60 -10.44
C GLU A 626 -3.25 20.41 -10.58
N SER A 627 -3.64 19.88 -11.74
CA SER A 627 -5.03 19.60 -12.09
C SER A 627 -5.14 18.35 -12.96
N MET A 628 -6.27 17.67 -12.90
CA MET A 628 -6.62 16.56 -13.78
C MET A 628 -8.06 16.67 -14.29
N ASP A 629 -8.33 16.03 -15.42
CA ASP A 629 -9.65 16.03 -16.04
C ASP A 629 -10.34 14.68 -15.80
N ILE A 630 -11.58 14.75 -15.33
CA ILE A 630 -12.52 13.65 -15.11
C ILE A 630 -13.61 13.75 -16.18
N TYR A 631 -13.88 12.66 -16.88
CA TYR A 631 -14.94 12.58 -17.87
C TYR A 631 -16.12 11.82 -17.29
N ALA A 632 -17.27 12.49 -17.27
CA ALA A 632 -18.55 11.97 -16.84
C ALA A 632 -19.38 11.61 -18.08
N GLN A 633 -19.46 10.32 -18.38
CA GLN A 633 -20.26 9.78 -19.48
C GLN A 633 -21.65 9.40 -18.97
N VAL A 634 -22.69 9.91 -19.61
CA VAL A 634 -24.07 9.50 -19.36
C VAL A 634 -24.55 8.56 -20.47
N LEU A 635 -25.17 7.44 -20.09
CA LEU A 635 -25.81 6.46 -20.97
C LEU A 635 -27.30 6.38 -20.65
N THR A 636 -28.17 6.52 -21.65
CA THR A 636 -29.63 6.49 -21.44
C THR A 636 -30.35 5.29 -22.05
N SER A 637 -29.59 4.30 -22.51
CA SER A 637 -30.11 3.03 -23.04
C SER A 637 -31.00 2.34 -21.99
N GLY A 638 -32.23 2.01 -22.40
CA GLY A 638 -33.19 1.35 -21.51
C GLY A 638 -33.80 2.24 -20.42
N MET A 639 -33.52 3.54 -20.39
CA MET A 639 -34.10 4.48 -19.42
C MET A 639 -35.43 5.04 -19.91
N ASP A 640 -36.43 5.09 -19.02
CA ASP A 640 -37.70 5.78 -19.26
C ASP A 640 -37.52 7.32 -19.21
N ALA A 641 -38.40 8.06 -19.89
CA ALA A 641 -38.45 9.51 -19.74
C ALA A 641 -38.64 9.93 -18.28
N GLY A 642 -37.76 10.79 -17.80
CA GLY A 642 -37.71 11.15 -16.40
C GLY A 642 -36.57 12.12 -16.08
N LEU A 643 -36.61 12.63 -14.86
CA LEU A 643 -35.47 13.34 -14.27
C LEU A 643 -34.74 12.34 -13.38
N PHE A 644 -33.45 12.18 -13.64
CA PHE A 644 -32.52 11.37 -12.87
C PHE A 644 -31.46 12.29 -12.28
N THR A 645 -31.01 11.96 -11.07
CA THR A 645 -30.02 12.75 -10.35
C THR A 645 -29.00 11.82 -9.74
N GLY A 646 -27.72 12.19 -9.84
CA GLY A 646 -26.60 11.52 -9.20
C GLY A 646 -25.57 12.54 -8.76
N ASN A 647 -24.47 12.08 -8.17
CA ASN A 647 -23.35 12.88 -7.73
C ASN A 647 -22.05 12.18 -8.05
N ILE A 648 -21.04 12.97 -8.39
CA ILE A 648 -19.65 12.54 -8.52
C ILE A 648 -18.94 13.02 -7.27
N ASN A 649 -18.50 12.10 -6.43
CA ASN A 649 -17.93 12.39 -5.13
C ASN A 649 -16.41 12.41 -5.24
N PHE A 650 -15.77 13.42 -4.67
CA PHE A 650 -14.33 13.61 -4.60
C PHE A 650 -13.92 13.53 -3.13
N ILE A 651 -13.46 12.35 -2.72
CA ILE A 651 -13.13 12.02 -1.34
C ILE A 651 -11.65 12.31 -1.08
N SER A 652 -11.34 12.99 0.01
CA SER A 652 -9.97 13.25 0.47
C SER A 652 -9.87 13.05 1.97
N GLN A 653 -8.72 12.57 2.44
CA GLN A 653 -8.42 12.48 3.88
C GLN A 653 -7.77 13.75 4.42
N ASN A 654 -7.16 14.57 3.56
CA ASN A 654 -6.38 15.75 3.96
C ASN A 654 -7.05 17.10 3.69
N THR A 655 -8.23 17.11 3.07
CA THR A 655 -9.17 18.24 3.00
C THR A 655 -10.61 17.73 3.10
N ASN A 656 -11.57 18.65 3.22
CA ASN A 656 -12.98 18.29 3.12
C ASN A 656 -13.27 17.66 1.75
N SER A 657 -13.94 16.50 1.76
CA SER A 657 -14.52 15.91 0.56
C SER A 657 -15.58 16.83 -0.05
N GLU A 658 -15.67 16.82 -1.38
CA GLU A 658 -16.66 17.58 -2.14
C GLU A 658 -17.40 16.66 -3.13
N PHE A 659 -18.47 17.17 -3.75
CA PHE A 659 -19.18 16.43 -4.79
C PHE A 659 -19.71 17.37 -5.88
N VAL A 660 -19.82 16.86 -7.10
CA VAL A 660 -20.44 17.53 -8.24
C VAL A 660 -21.79 16.87 -8.54
N PRO A 661 -22.93 17.57 -8.33
CA PRO A 661 -24.24 17.04 -8.71
C PRO A 661 -24.37 16.89 -10.24
N VAL A 662 -25.01 15.80 -10.64
CA VAL A 662 -25.30 15.44 -12.03
C VAL A 662 -26.81 15.34 -12.21
N ASN A 663 -27.37 16.23 -13.04
CA ASN A 663 -28.78 16.23 -13.39
C ASN A 663 -28.98 15.73 -14.83
N LEU A 664 -29.77 14.68 -15.00
CA LEU A 664 -30.09 14.09 -16.29
C LEU A 664 -31.59 14.17 -16.57
N LEU A 665 -31.97 14.87 -17.62
CA LEU A 665 -33.32 14.81 -18.18
C LEU A 665 -33.35 13.84 -19.37
N VAL A 666 -34.01 12.69 -19.20
CA VAL A 666 -34.28 11.76 -20.28
C VAL A 666 -35.63 12.10 -20.92
N SER A 667 -35.66 12.19 -22.24
CA SER A 667 -36.86 12.46 -23.04
C SER A 667 -37.12 11.34 -24.06
N GLY A 668 -38.35 11.26 -24.59
CA GLY A 668 -38.75 10.16 -25.48
C GLY A 668 -39.22 8.91 -24.71
N ASP A 669 -39.90 8.02 -25.42
CA ASP A 669 -40.35 6.75 -24.81
C ASP A 669 -39.20 5.74 -24.90
N ASN A 670 -39.00 4.95 -23.85
CA ASN A 670 -38.12 3.77 -23.87
C ASN A 670 -38.74 2.69 -24.75
N SER A 671 -38.58 2.86 -26.07
CA SER A 671 -39.14 1.96 -27.07
C SER A 671 -38.13 0.99 -27.66
N THR A 672 -36.84 1.14 -27.31
CA THR A 672 -35.78 0.25 -27.77
C THR A 672 -36.03 -1.16 -27.23
N PRO A 673 -36.22 -2.16 -28.09
CA PRO A 673 -36.36 -3.55 -27.67
C PRO A 673 -35.10 -4.01 -26.92
N SER A 674 -35.27 -4.76 -25.83
CA SER A 674 -34.17 -5.40 -25.11
C SER A 674 -34.40 -6.90 -24.92
N LEU A 675 -33.31 -7.65 -24.82
CA LEU A 675 -33.39 -9.08 -24.54
C LEU A 675 -33.69 -9.31 -23.05
N PRO A 676 -34.56 -10.26 -22.69
CA PRO A 676 -34.69 -10.67 -21.30
C PRO A 676 -33.41 -11.38 -20.85
N VAL A 677 -33.21 -11.47 -19.53
CA VAL A 677 -32.16 -12.35 -18.98
C VAL A 677 -32.44 -13.80 -19.37
N ILE A 678 -31.53 -14.39 -20.16
CA ILE A 678 -31.60 -15.78 -20.62
C ILE A 678 -30.51 -16.59 -19.89
N ASP A 679 -30.93 -17.57 -19.10
CA ASP A 679 -30.04 -18.46 -18.36
C ASP A 679 -29.34 -19.47 -19.28
N ILE A 680 -28.01 -19.38 -19.36
CA ILE A 680 -27.15 -20.29 -20.13
C ILE A 680 -26.45 -21.35 -19.28
N SER A 681 -26.58 -21.30 -17.95
CA SER A 681 -25.83 -22.15 -17.00
C SER A 681 -26.13 -23.65 -17.13
N ASN A 682 -27.28 -24.00 -17.70
CA ASN A 682 -27.68 -25.38 -17.95
C ASN A 682 -27.04 -26.00 -19.21
N SER A 683 -26.29 -25.21 -20.00
CA SER A 683 -25.59 -25.66 -21.21
C SER A 683 -24.10 -25.82 -20.94
N GLU A 684 -23.53 -26.95 -21.31
CA GLU A 684 -22.09 -27.27 -21.10
C GLU A 684 -21.16 -26.25 -21.78
N ASN A 685 -21.59 -25.67 -22.89
CA ASN A 685 -20.85 -24.65 -23.65
C ASN A 685 -21.46 -23.24 -23.52
N GLY A 686 -22.49 -23.07 -22.68
CA GLY A 686 -23.20 -21.81 -22.51
C GLY A 686 -23.97 -21.33 -23.75
N ILE A 687 -24.25 -22.21 -24.73
CA ILE A 687 -25.05 -21.89 -25.91
C ILE A 687 -26.43 -22.52 -25.76
N VAL A 688 -27.49 -21.73 -25.94
CA VAL A 688 -28.89 -22.18 -25.83
C VAL A 688 -29.71 -21.75 -27.04
N TYR A 689 -30.86 -22.38 -27.26
CA TYR A 689 -31.87 -21.84 -28.19
C TYR A 689 -32.63 -20.69 -27.51
N LEU A 690 -33.03 -19.69 -28.28
CA LEU A 690 -33.86 -18.60 -27.77
C LEU A 690 -35.17 -19.16 -27.18
N PRO A 691 -35.52 -18.82 -25.92
CA PRO A 691 -36.77 -19.27 -25.32
C PRO A 691 -38.00 -18.61 -25.95
N GLU A 692 -39.17 -19.25 -25.85
CA GLU A 692 -40.45 -18.71 -26.39
C GLU A 692 -40.89 -17.35 -25.79
N ILE A 693 -40.23 -16.90 -24.71
CA ILE A 693 -40.49 -15.60 -24.06
C ILE A 693 -39.82 -14.42 -24.81
N VAL A 694 -38.82 -14.70 -25.64
CA VAL A 694 -38.08 -13.68 -26.39
C VAL A 694 -39.00 -13.07 -27.45
N ASP A 695 -38.97 -11.74 -27.58
CA ASP A 695 -39.80 -11.04 -28.56
C ASP A 695 -39.48 -11.52 -30.00
N PRO A 696 -40.49 -11.75 -30.85
CA PRO A 696 -40.29 -12.11 -32.25
C PRO A 696 -39.32 -11.20 -33.02
N ILE A 697 -39.18 -9.92 -32.63
CA ILE A 697 -38.21 -9.02 -33.27
C ILE A 697 -36.77 -9.52 -33.16
N PHE A 698 -36.42 -10.24 -32.08
CA PHE A 698 -35.12 -10.89 -31.94
C PHE A 698 -35.13 -12.32 -32.51
N SER A 699 -36.17 -13.11 -32.20
CA SER A 699 -36.20 -14.53 -32.59
C SER A 699 -36.45 -14.78 -34.08
N ASN A 700 -36.84 -13.75 -34.85
CA ASN A 700 -36.92 -13.82 -36.31
C ASN A 700 -35.52 -13.71 -36.96
N ILE A 701 -34.56 -13.08 -36.29
CA ILE A 701 -33.21 -12.85 -36.81
C ILE A 701 -32.34 -14.08 -36.52
N ALA A 702 -32.37 -14.56 -35.28
CA ALA A 702 -31.50 -15.62 -34.79
C ALA A 702 -32.29 -16.69 -34.03
N SER A 703 -31.72 -17.89 -33.90
CA SER A 703 -32.35 -19.02 -33.19
C SER A 703 -31.62 -19.39 -31.89
N ARG A 704 -30.35 -18.99 -31.76
CA ARG A 704 -29.45 -19.34 -30.65
C ARG A 704 -28.93 -18.09 -29.95
N TYR A 705 -28.51 -18.27 -28.70
CA TYR A 705 -28.07 -17.21 -27.81
C TYR A 705 -26.92 -17.64 -26.91
N THR A 706 -26.07 -16.68 -26.59
CA THR A 706 -25.14 -16.72 -25.46
C THR A 706 -24.84 -15.31 -24.95
N HIS A 707 -24.04 -15.17 -23.89
CA HIS A 707 -23.58 -13.88 -23.39
C HIS A 707 -22.26 -13.99 -22.63
N VAL A 708 -21.64 -12.83 -22.40
CA VAL A 708 -20.58 -12.62 -21.40
C VAL A 708 -21.17 -11.79 -20.25
N VAL A 709 -20.79 -12.08 -19.00
CA VAL A 709 -21.27 -11.36 -17.80
C VAL A 709 -20.26 -10.28 -17.43
N THR A 710 -20.74 -9.06 -17.18
CA THR A 710 -19.92 -7.93 -16.73
C THR A 710 -19.74 -7.94 -15.20
N PRO A 711 -18.75 -7.21 -14.64
CA PRO A 711 -18.52 -7.14 -13.20
C PRO A 711 -19.74 -6.71 -12.35
N ASN A 712 -20.60 -5.82 -12.86
CA ASN A 712 -21.83 -5.40 -12.19
C ASN A 712 -23.02 -6.35 -12.42
N GLY A 713 -22.84 -7.44 -13.18
CA GLY A 713 -23.87 -8.45 -13.43
C GLY A 713 -24.72 -8.25 -14.68
N ASP A 714 -24.50 -7.16 -15.43
CA ASP A 714 -25.09 -6.97 -16.75
C ASP A 714 -24.56 -8.00 -17.77
N LEU A 715 -25.24 -8.09 -18.91
CA LEU A 715 -24.96 -9.09 -19.94
C LEU A 715 -24.53 -8.42 -21.23
N ILE A 716 -23.52 -8.99 -21.89
CA ILE A 716 -23.13 -8.68 -23.27
C ILE A 716 -23.67 -9.79 -24.18
N PRO A 717 -24.82 -9.57 -24.85
CA PRO A 717 -25.54 -10.61 -25.57
C PRO A 717 -24.96 -10.92 -26.96
N PHE A 718 -25.12 -12.18 -27.37
CA PHE A 718 -24.85 -12.67 -28.72
C PHE A 718 -26.14 -13.26 -29.30
N LEU A 719 -26.54 -12.79 -30.48
CA LEU A 719 -27.63 -13.38 -31.26
C LEU A 719 -27.06 -14.15 -32.45
N ILE A 720 -27.39 -15.43 -32.54
CA ILE A 720 -26.65 -16.38 -33.37
C ILE A 720 -27.56 -17.08 -34.37
N GLN A 721 -27.27 -16.91 -35.66
CA GLN A 721 -27.96 -17.60 -36.75
C GLN A 721 -27.45 -19.03 -36.97
N ASP A 722 -28.18 -19.85 -37.72
CA ASP A 722 -28.03 -21.32 -37.73
C ASP A 722 -26.72 -21.84 -38.36
N ASP A 723 -26.06 -21.08 -39.25
CA ASP A 723 -24.86 -21.57 -39.95
C ASP A 723 -23.59 -21.52 -39.09
N PHE A 724 -23.62 -20.77 -37.98
CA PHE A 724 -22.52 -20.76 -37.01
C PHE A 724 -22.32 -22.13 -36.34
N SER A 725 -21.14 -22.70 -36.45
CA SER A 725 -20.78 -23.89 -35.67
C SER A 725 -20.57 -23.54 -34.19
N VAL A 726 -20.70 -24.53 -33.30
CA VAL A 726 -20.39 -24.35 -31.86
C VAL A 726 -18.95 -23.85 -31.66
N ALA A 727 -18.00 -24.34 -32.47
CA ALA A 727 -16.60 -23.92 -32.39
C ALA A 727 -16.42 -22.43 -32.76
N GLN A 728 -17.12 -21.94 -33.79
CA GLN A 728 -17.08 -20.53 -34.18
C GLN A 728 -17.69 -19.62 -33.10
N ILE A 729 -18.81 -20.02 -32.51
CA ILE A 729 -19.46 -19.26 -31.43
C ILE A 729 -18.53 -19.16 -30.21
N LEU A 730 -17.88 -20.27 -29.84
CA LEU A 730 -16.95 -20.28 -28.71
C LEU A 730 -15.67 -19.49 -29.00
N HIS A 731 -15.17 -19.52 -30.24
CA HIS A 731 -14.03 -18.72 -30.65
C HIS A 731 -14.34 -17.21 -30.55
N ALA A 732 -15.46 -16.76 -31.13
CA ALA A 732 -15.92 -15.38 -31.00
C ALA A 732 -16.07 -14.95 -29.52
N ARG A 733 -16.69 -15.78 -28.68
CA ARG A 733 -16.82 -15.46 -27.25
C ARG A 733 -15.46 -15.32 -26.54
N LYS A 734 -14.51 -16.19 -26.83
CA LYS A 734 -13.15 -16.14 -26.25
C LYS A 734 -12.36 -14.90 -26.69
N VAL A 735 -12.50 -14.51 -27.96
CA VAL A 735 -11.88 -13.28 -28.46
C VAL A 735 -12.43 -12.07 -27.71
N LEU A 736 -13.76 -11.98 -27.52
CA LEU A 736 -14.36 -10.94 -26.69
C LEU A 736 -13.83 -11.00 -25.25
N GLU A 737 -13.90 -12.15 -24.58
CA GLU A 737 -13.43 -12.33 -23.20
C GLU A 737 -11.96 -11.91 -23.03
N SER A 738 -11.12 -12.17 -24.04
CA SER A 738 -9.72 -11.77 -24.08
C SER A 738 -9.57 -10.24 -24.10
N PHE A 739 -10.32 -9.53 -24.95
CA PHE A 739 -10.34 -8.05 -24.92
C PHE A 739 -10.83 -7.49 -23.59
N LEU A 740 -11.78 -8.16 -22.95
CA LEU A 740 -12.38 -7.76 -21.68
C LEU A 740 -11.53 -8.14 -20.45
N THR A 741 -10.48 -8.93 -20.63
CA THR A 741 -9.63 -9.37 -19.52
C THR A 741 -8.69 -8.26 -19.07
N ASN A 742 -8.60 -8.05 -17.75
CA ASN A 742 -7.65 -7.12 -17.13
C ASN A 742 -6.23 -7.64 -17.31
N ASN A 743 -5.30 -6.73 -17.61
CA ASN A 743 -3.88 -6.95 -17.77
C ASN A 743 -3.11 -6.10 -16.74
N PRO A 744 -2.99 -6.55 -15.47
CA PRO A 744 -2.38 -5.77 -14.40
C PRO A 744 -0.96 -5.29 -14.77
N GLY A 745 -0.71 -4.00 -14.58
CA GLY A 745 0.57 -3.37 -14.91
C GLY A 745 0.72 -2.87 -16.36
N ASN A 746 -0.26 -3.10 -17.23
CA ASN A 746 -0.27 -2.59 -18.61
C ASN A 746 -1.25 -1.42 -18.75
N GLY A 747 -0.73 -0.19 -18.90
CA GLY A 747 -1.45 1.06 -19.18
C GLY A 747 -2.99 1.01 -19.16
N TRP A 748 -3.60 1.11 -20.35
CA TRP A 748 -5.06 1.11 -20.54
C TRP A 748 -5.76 -0.22 -20.19
N GLY A 749 -5.01 -1.32 -20.10
CA GLY A 749 -5.50 -2.65 -19.83
C GLY A 749 -5.50 -3.03 -18.35
N ASN A 750 -4.94 -2.21 -17.46
CA ASN A 750 -4.76 -2.49 -16.05
C ASN A 750 -6.07 -2.87 -15.35
N ASP A 751 -7.11 -2.05 -15.52
CA ASP A 751 -8.48 -2.35 -15.10
C ASP A 751 -9.51 -1.93 -16.15
N LYS A 752 -10.21 -2.92 -16.71
CA LYS A 752 -11.25 -2.74 -17.74
C LYS A 752 -12.65 -2.87 -17.17
N THR A 753 -12.82 -2.76 -15.85
CA THR A 753 -14.13 -2.89 -15.17
C THR A 753 -15.15 -1.90 -15.71
N ASN A 754 -14.81 -0.61 -15.78
CA ASN A 754 -15.72 0.42 -16.29
C ASN A 754 -16.08 0.21 -17.77
N MET A 755 -15.10 -0.22 -18.58
CA MET A 755 -15.32 -0.55 -19.99
C MET A 755 -16.29 -1.73 -20.17
N ARG A 756 -16.12 -2.80 -19.40
CA ARG A 756 -17.04 -3.97 -19.42
C ARG A 756 -18.46 -3.57 -19.04
N ASN A 757 -18.60 -2.80 -17.96
CA ASN A 757 -19.90 -2.32 -17.50
C ASN A 757 -20.54 -1.38 -18.55
N ALA A 758 -19.77 -0.54 -19.24
CA ALA A 758 -20.26 0.31 -20.32
C ALA A 758 -20.86 -0.50 -21.48
N ILE A 759 -20.18 -1.58 -21.90
CA ILE A 759 -20.70 -2.47 -22.95
C ILE A 759 -22.03 -3.09 -22.50
N GLY A 760 -22.11 -3.59 -21.27
CA GLY A 760 -23.37 -4.13 -20.71
C GLY A 760 -24.50 -3.08 -20.66
N ALA A 761 -24.20 -1.88 -20.17
CA ALA A 761 -25.16 -0.78 -20.06
C ALA A 761 -25.65 -0.25 -21.41
N SER A 762 -24.83 -0.36 -22.47
CA SER A 762 -25.24 0.03 -23.83
C SER A 762 -26.35 -0.85 -24.40
N ASN A 763 -26.51 -2.08 -23.90
CA ASN A 763 -27.41 -3.13 -24.43
C ASN A 763 -27.12 -3.49 -25.90
N ALA A 764 -25.90 -3.23 -26.38
CA ALA A 764 -25.46 -3.59 -27.72
C ALA A 764 -25.31 -5.11 -27.89
N ILE A 765 -25.55 -5.61 -29.11
CA ILE A 765 -25.57 -7.04 -29.42
C ILE A 765 -24.46 -7.40 -30.41
N LEU A 766 -23.75 -8.50 -30.16
CA LEU A 766 -22.94 -9.16 -31.20
C LEU A 766 -23.84 -10.05 -32.08
N PHE A 767 -24.04 -9.65 -33.33
CA PHE A 767 -24.87 -10.35 -34.30
C PHE A 767 -24.04 -11.35 -35.11
N LEU A 768 -24.18 -12.64 -34.80
CA LEU A 768 -23.49 -13.71 -35.51
C LEU A 768 -24.35 -14.16 -36.69
N LEU A 769 -24.09 -13.57 -37.87
CA LEU A 769 -24.87 -13.70 -39.10
C LEU A 769 -24.30 -14.76 -40.07
N ASN A 770 -25.15 -15.41 -40.86
CA ASN A 770 -24.72 -16.52 -41.72
C ASN A 770 -23.69 -16.06 -42.79
N ASP A 771 -24.02 -15.02 -43.54
CA ASP A 771 -23.22 -14.47 -44.63
C ASP A 771 -23.69 -13.04 -45.02
N GLU A 772 -23.05 -12.45 -46.04
CA GLU A 772 -23.36 -11.10 -46.54
C GLU A 772 -24.82 -10.91 -47.03
N ASP A 773 -25.55 -11.98 -47.38
CA ASP A 773 -26.96 -11.84 -47.81
C ASP A 773 -27.84 -11.33 -46.64
N GLU A 774 -27.38 -11.47 -45.39
CA GLU A 774 -28.07 -10.99 -44.19
C GLU A 774 -28.05 -9.46 -44.05
N TYR A 775 -27.16 -8.74 -44.74
CA TYR A 775 -27.22 -7.27 -44.81
C TYR A 775 -28.49 -6.77 -45.53
N GLU A 776 -29.21 -7.63 -46.24
CA GLU A 776 -30.51 -7.33 -46.84
C GLU A 776 -31.68 -7.93 -46.02
N ASN A 777 -31.42 -8.48 -44.83
CA ASN A 777 -32.42 -9.11 -43.98
C ASN A 777 -33.37 -8.04 -43.38
N PRO A 778 -34.66 -8.03 -43.76
CA PRO A 778 -35.58 -7.01 -43.30
C PRO A 778 -35.91 -7.12 -41.81
N ASP A 779 -35.76 -8.29 -41.19
CA ASP A 779 -35.98 -8.47 -39.75
C ASP A 779 -34.80 -7.87 -38.95
N LEU A 780 -33.56 -7.99 -39.45
CA LEU A 780 -32.37 -7.33 -38.86
C LEU A 780 -32.50 -5.81 -38.93
N TRP A 781 -32.83 -5.26 -40.12
CA TRP A 781 -33.08 -3.83 -40.27
C TRP A 781 -34.24 -3.34 -39.40
N ALA A 782 -35.30 -4.13 -39.23
CA ALA A 782 -36.41 -3.76 -38.36
C ALA A 782 -36.00 -3.66 -36.88
N LEU A 783 -35.02 -4.46 -36.45
CA LEU A 783 -34.47 -4.40 -35.10
C LEU A 783 -33.56 -3.18 -34.92
N MET A 784 -32.65 -2.93 -35.87
CA MET A 784 -31.79 -1.73 -35.86
C MET A 784 -32.62 -0.44 -35.97
N ASP A 785 -33.64 -0.39 -36.84
CA ASP A 785 -34.59 0.73 -36.94
C ASP A 785 -35.41 0.94 -35.64
N ALA A 786 -35.50 -0.09 -34.79
CA ALA A 786 -36.12 0.02 -33.48
C ALA A 786 -35.16 0.53 -32.39
N GLY A 787 -33.91 0.87 -32.75
CA GLY A 787 -32.90 1.47 -31.89
C GLY A 787 -31.98 0.48 -31.16
N VAL A 788 -31.91 -0.77 -31.62
CA VAL A 788 -30.96 -1.74 -31.07
C VAL A 788 -29.62 -1.61 -31.79
N ASP A 789 -28.59 -1.29 -31.03
CA ASP A 789 -27.22 -1.21 -31.52
C ASP A 789 -26.51 -2.56 -31.48
N GLY A 790 -25.46 -2.70 -32.28
CA GLY A 790 -24.62 -3.89 -32.27
C GLY A 790 -23.61 -3.90 -33.40
N GLN A 791 -22.80 -4.97 -33.41
CA GLN A 791 -21.79 -5.23 -34.43
C GLN A 791 -22.02 -6.64 -34.97
N ASP A 792 -21.93 -6.80 -36.28
CA ASP A 792 -22.09 -8.10 -36.91
C ASP A 792 -20.77 -8.85 -37.09
N LEU A 793 -20.87 -10.17 -37.22
CA LEU A 793 -19.75 -11.07 -37.51
C LEU A 793 -20.27 -12.22 -38.36
N LEU A 794 -19.67 -12.45 -39.52
CA LEU A 794 -20.15 -13.43 -40.49
C LEU A 794 -19.58 -14.83 -40.24
N ALA A 795 -20.42 -15.86 -40.36
CA ALA A 795 -20.01 -17.26 -40.14
C ALA A 795 -18.91 -17.71 -41.10
N MET A 796 -18.84 -17.11 -42.29
CA MET A 796 -17.86 -17.43 -43.32
C MET A 796 -16.46 -16.87 -43.03
N GLU A 797 -16.32 -16.00 -42.02
CA GLU A 797 -15.07 -15.28 -41.72
C GLU A 797 -14.49 -15.61 -40.34
N VAL A 798 -15.12 -16.55 -39.62
CA VAL A 798 -14.66 -17.02 -38.31
C VAL A 798 -13.94 -18.35 -38.46
N PHE A 799 -12.64 -18.35 -38.14
CA PHE A 799 -11.77 -19.50 -38.35
C PHE A 799 -11.11 -19.98 -37.04
N PRO A 800 -11.83 -20.75 -36.20
CA PRO A 800 -11.30 -21.24 -34.93
C PRO A 800 -9.98 -22.00 -35.09
N GLU A 801 -9.15 -21.95 -34.05
CA GLU A 801 -7.84 -22.56 -34.04
C GLU A 801 -7.90 -24.06 -34.32
N GLY A 802 -7.02 -24.54 -35.20
CA GLY A 802 -7.01 -25.94 -35.63
C GLY A 802 -7.99 -26.28 -36.76
N SER A 803 -8.83 -25.33 -37.20
CA SER A 803 -9.58 -25.47 -38.45
C SER A 803 -8.64 -25.45 -39.68
N PRO A 804 -9.03 -26.04 -40.83
CA PRO A 804 -8.18 -26.02 -42.02
C PRO A 804 -7.77 -24.61 -42.46
N GLN A 805 -8.72 -23.67 -42.47
CA GLN A 805 -8.50 -22.27 -42.83
C GLN A 805 -7.55 -21.59 -41.84
N TYR A 806 -7.71 -21.88 -40.53
CA TYR A 806 -6.79 -21.36 -39.54
C TYR A 806 -5.37 -21.85 -39.78
N MET A 807 -5.22 -23.17 -39.98
CA MET A 807 -3.92 -23.84 -40.13
C MET A 807 -3.20 -23.46 -41.42
N SER A 808 -3.92 -23.14 -42.50
CA SER A 808 -3.31 -22.65 -43.73
C SER A 808 -3.23 -21.13 -43.84
N SER A 809 -3.78 -20.39 -42.87
CA SER A 809 -4.00 -18.93 -42.96
C SER A 809 -4.52 -18.51 -44.34
N SER A 810 -5.46 -19.29 -44.89
CA SER A 810 -5.87 -19.11 -46.29
C SER A 810 -6.85 -17.95 -46.48
N GLU A 811 -7.50 -17.56 -45.39
CA GLU A 811 -8.56 -16.56 -45.31
C GLU A 811 -8.34 -15.76 -44.01
N ARG A 812 -8.74 -14.48 -44.02
CA ARG A 812 -8.61 -13.56 -42.90
C ARG A 812 -9.67 -13.87 -41.84
N ASP A 813 -9.27 -13.96 -40.58
CA ASP A 813 -10.19 -14.21 -39.47
C ASP A 813 -10.73 -12.89 -38.94
N ALA A 814 -11.94 -12.50 -39.38
CA ALA A 814 -12.54 -11.22 -39.05
C ALA A 814 -12.98 -11.12 -37.59
N SER A 815 -13.01 -12.24 -36.85
CA SER A 815 -13.42 -12.24 -35.44
C SER A 815 -12.62 -11.27 -34.56
N TYR A 816 -11.35 -11.04 -34.85
CA TYR A 816 -10.51 -10.12 -34.07
C TYR A 816 -10.83 -8.64 -34.34
N GLU A 817 -11.18 -8.29 -35.57
CA GLU A 817 -11.54 -6.93 -35.96
C GLU A 817 -12.97 -6.60 -35.54
N GLU A 818 -13.95 -7.40 -35.94
CA GLU A 818 -15.35 -7.04 -35.71
C GLU A 818 -15.67 -7.01 -34.22
N ILE A 819 -15.07 -7.91 -33.44
CA ILE A 819 -15.22 -7.87 -31.98
C ILE A 819 -14.45 -6.67 -31.39
N LEU A 820 -13.35 -6.23 -32.00
CA LEU A 820 -12.67 -5.01 -31.60
C LEU A 820 -13.53 -3.77 -31.91
N HIS A 821 -14.18 -3.67 -33.07
CA HIS A 821 -15.13 -2.60 -33.39
C HIS A 821 -16.24 -2.53 -32.33
N PHE A 822 -16.80 -3.69 -31.95
CA PHE A 822 -17.77 -3.77 -30.86
C PHE A 822 -17.21 -3.27 -29.52
N VAL A 823 -16.00 -3.70 -29.13
CA VAL A 823 -15.34 -3.26 -27.89
C VAL A 823 -14.97 -1.78 -27.94
N HIS A 824 -14.60 -1.26 -29.10
CA HIS A 824 -14.20 0.12 -29.30
C HIS A 824 -15.39 1.06 -29.19
N GLY A 825 -16.45 0.82 -29.98
CA GLY A 825 -17.66 1.66 -29.98
C GLY A 825 -18.45 1.61 -28.67
N PHE A 826 -18.69 0.41 -28.12
CA PHE A 826 -19.54 0.25 -26.92
C PHE A 826 -18.75 0.17 -25.61
N GLY A 827 -17.41 0.15 -25.67
CA GLY A 827 -16.54 0.07 -24.50
C GLY A 827 -15.59 1.26 -24.41
N ILE A 828 -14.60 1.32 -25.30
CA ILE A 828 -13.51 2.32 -25.24
C ILE A 828 -14.06 3.74 -25.38
N GLN A 829 -14.92 3.99 -26.37
CA GLN A 829 -15.49 5.32 -26.59
C GLN A 829 -16.38 5.78 -25.42
N LEU A 830 -17.07 4.86 -24.75
CA LEU A 830 -17.96 5.17 -23.63
C LEU A 830 -17.24 5.30 -22.28
N ALA A 831 -16.17 4.54 -22.05
CA ALA A 831 -15.54 4.44 -20.73
C ALA A 831 -14.06 4.83 -20.67
N ILE A 832 -13.38 5.00 -21.81
CA ILE A 832 -11.95 5.31 -21.87
C ILE A 832 -11.67 6.45 -22.88
N PRO A 833 -12.28 7.65 -22.71
CA PRO A 833 -12.11 8.78 -23.61
C PRO A 833 -10.66 9.25 -23.76
N ALA A 834 -9.82 9.03 -22.74
CA ALA A 834 -8.39 9.33 -22.83
C ALA A 834 -7.66 8.43 -23.84
N MET A 835 -7.96 7.13 -23.84
CA MET A 835 -7.47 6.19 -24.85
C MET A 835 -8.04 6.54 -26.22
N GLN A 836 -9.32 6.88 -26.30
CA GLN A 836 -9.96 7.32 -27.54
C GLN A 836 -9.27 8.55 -28.15
N ASN A 837 -8.97 9.56 -27.34
CA ASN A 837 -8.21 10.73 -27.78
C ASN A 837 -6.79 10.36 -28.24
N ALA A 838 -6.14 9.39 -27.58
CA ALA A 838 -4.83 8.88 -27.98
C ALA A 838 -4.89 8.17 -29.36
N ILE A 839 -5.92 7.34 -29.59
CA ILE A 839 -6.17 6.68 -30.89
C ILE A 839 -6.36 7.73 -31.99
N ILE A 840 -7.24 8.72 -31.77
CA ILE A 840 -7.49 9.80 -32.74
C ILE A 840 -6.20 10.57 -33.03
N SER A 841 -5.39 10.86 -32.01
CA SER A 841 -4.11 11.55 -32.19
C SER A 841 -3.10 10.73 -33.01
N ALA A 842 -2.96 9.44 -32.69
CA ALA A 842 -2.09 8.51 -33.40
C ALA A 842 -2.52 8.35 -34.86
N MET A 843 -3.81 8.14 -35.10
CA MET A 843 -4.41 8.03 -36.44
C MET A 843 -4.11 9.26 -37.30
N ASN A 844 -4.36 10.47 -36.77
CA ASN A 844 -4.10 11.71 -37.49
C ASN A 844 -2.61 11.86 -37.87
N ASN A 845 -1.70 11.40 -37.00
CA ASN A 845 -0.27 11.35 -37.25
C ASN A 845 0.05 10.32 -38.36
N ALA A 846 -0.53 9.12 -38.30
CA ALA A 846 -0.35 8.07 -39.28
C ALA A 846 -0.84 8.48 -40.69
N ILE A 847 -2.03 9.08 -40.80
CA ILE A 847 -2.58 9.62 -42.06
C ILE A 847 -1.64 10.69 -42.63
N SER A 848 -1.20 11.62 -41.79
CA SER A 848 -0.29 12.71 -42.20
C SER A 848 1.05 12.20 -42.75
N ASN A 849 1.50 11.03 -42.30
CA ASN A 849 2.75 10.40 -42.74
C ASN A 849 2.56 9.31 -43.81
N ASN A 850 1.33 9.10 -44.31
CA ASN A 850 0.96 8.03 -45.26
C ASN A 850 1.24 6.62 -44.70
N ILE A 851 1.19 6.45 -43.39
CA ILE A 851 1.27 5.15 -42.72
C ILE A 851 -0.07 4.43 -42.84
N TYR A 852 -1.16 5.16 -42.57
CA TYR A 852 -2.54 4.73 -42.71
C TYR A 852 -3.25 5.50 -43.83
N ASN A 853 -3.93 4.80 -44.72
CA ASN A 853 -4.65 5.32 -45.88
C ASN A 853 -6.09 4.79 -45.85
N PRO A 854 -7.03 5.52 -45.23
CA PRO A 854 -8.43 5.09 -45.15
C PRO A 854 -9.03 4.79 -46.54
N LEU A 855 -9.93 3.83 -46.61
CA LEU A 855 -10.68 3.52 -47.83
C LEU A 855 -11.53 4.71 -48.28
N ASN A 856 -11.74 4.86 -49.59
CA ASN A 856 -12.42 6.05 -50.13
C ASN A 856 -13.93 6.08 -49.83
N ASP A 857 -14.50 4.93 -49.53
CA ASP A 857 -15.89 4.67 -49.21
C ASP A 857 -16.16 4.53 -47.71
N LEU A 858 -15.10 4.52 -46.88
CA LEU A 858 -15.19 4.54 -45.43
C LEU A 858 -15.57 5.97 -44.94
N PRO A 859 -16.60 6.11 -44.10
CA PRO A 859 -16.92 7.36 -43.41
C PRO A 859 -15.77 7.86 -42.52
N GLU A 860 -15.65 9.18 -42.32
CA GLU A 860 -14.53 9.76 -41.55
C GLU A 860 -14.65 9.41 -40.05
N GLU A 861 -15.88 9.21 -39.59
CA GLU A 861 -16.23 8.75 -38.25
C GLU A 861 -15.78 7.31 -37.94
N ASP A 862 -15.44 6.51 -38.94
CA ASP A 862 -15.03 5.11 -38.80
C ASP A 862 -13.51 4.94 -39.03
N TYR A 863 -12.77 6.03 -39.25
CA TYR A 863 -11.33 5.95 -39.56
C TYR A 863 -10.52 5.44 -38.36
N ASP A 864 -10.92 5.77 -37.14
CA ASP A 864 -10.19 5.44 -35.93
C ASP A 864 -10.39 3.99 -35.49
N GLU A 865 -11.58 3.43 -35.67
CA GLU A 865 -11.86 2.02 -35.40
C GLU A 865 -11.10 1.11 -36.37
N GLU A 866 -11.13 1.42 -37.67
CA GLU A 866 -10.41 0.68 -38.71
C GLU A 866 -8.89 0.81 -38.56
N TYR A 867 -8.39 1.99 -38.20
CA TYR A 867 -6.98 2.18 -37.88
C TYR A 867 -6.53 1.31 -36.70
N LEU A 868 -7.34 1.26 -35.64
CA LEU A 868 -7.07 0.41 -34.47
C LEU A 868 -7.10 -1.08 -34.84
N ALA A 869 -8.09 -1.52 -35.63
CA ALA A 869 -8.23 -2.89 -36.09
C ALA A 869 -7.03 -3.33 -36.94
N MET A 870 -6.65 -2.56 -37.97
CA MET A 870 -5.50 -2.88 -38.81
C MET A 870 -4.20 -2.97 -38.02
N GLY A 871 -4.01 -2.07 -37.05
CA GLY A 871 -2.88 -2.12 -36.13
C GLY A 871 -2.88 -3.36 -35.26
N LEU A 872 -4.04 -3.76 -34.71
CA LEU A 872 -4.18 -4.94 -33.87
C LEU A 872 -3.87 -6.23 -34.64
N GLU A 873 -4.39 -6.35 -35.86
CA GLU A 873 -4.11 -7.50 -36.71
C GLU A 873 -2.62 -7.58 -37.10
N CYS A 874 -1.98 -6.43 -37.34
CA CYS A 874 -0.54 -6.32 -37.53
C CYS A 874 0.23 -6.80 -36.29
N TYR A 875 -0.20 -6.30 -35.12
CA TYR A 875 0.42 -6.56 -33.82
C TYR A 875 0.38 -8.05 -33.46
N PHE A 876 -0.73 -8.73 -33.73
CA PHE A 876 -0.88 -10.17 -33.49
C PHE A 876 -0.56 -11.03 -34.72
N GLY A 877 0.09 -10.47 -35.73
CA GLY A 877 0.69 -11.22 -36.82
C GLY A 877 -0.30 -11.87 -37.79
N LEU A 878 -1.55 -11.40 -37.84
CA LEU A 878 -2.55 -11.90 -38.80
C LEU A 878 -2.10 -11.63 -40.25
N TRP A 879 -1.44 -10.50 -40.49
CA TRP A 879 -0.93 -10.11 -41.82
C TRP A 879 0.54 -10.46 -42.07
N ALA A 880 1.27 -10.99 -41.09
CA ALA A 880 2.72 -11.20 -41.19
C ALA A 880 3.15 -12.24 -42.24
N HIS A 881 2.21 -13.06 -42.72
CA HIS A 881 2.40 -13.99 -43.83
C HIS A 881 2.20 -13.35 -45.22
N ASP A 882 1.87 -12.05 -45.28
CA ASP A 882 1.68 -11.23 -46.49
C ASP A 882 0.76 -11.89 -47.55
N PRO A 883 -0.52 -12.13 -47.23
CA PRO A 883 -1.44 -12.85 -48.11
C PRO A 883 -1.60 -12.19 -49.49
N ASN A 884 -1.56 -10.85 -49.52
CA ASN A 884 -1.69 -10.04 -50.73
C ASN A 884 -0.37 -9.84 -51.50
N GLY A 885 0.78 -10.15 -50.89
CA GLY A 885 2.11 -9.98 -51.50
C GLY A 885 2.48 -8.52 -51.73
N ASN A 886 1.79 -7.58 -51.08
CA ASN A 886 1.95 -6.14 -51.22
C ASN A 886 2.72 -5.53 -50.03
N GLY A 887 2.85 -6.25 -48.91
CA GLY A 887 3.50 -5.77 -47.70
C GLY A 887 2.67 -4.79 -46.86
N TYR A 888 1.34 -4.81 -47.01
CA TYR A 888 0.40 -3.98 -46.25
C TYR A 888 -0.60 -4.87 -45.50
N CYS A 889 -1.09 -4.41 -44.34
CA CYS A 889 -2.35 -4.93 -43.82
C CYS A 889 -3.50 -4.41 -44.71
N GLY A 890 -4.49 -5.27 -44.93
CA GLY A 890 -5.63 -4.98 -45.80
C GLY A 890 -5.27 -4.86 -47.28
N ASP A 891 -6.11 -4.14 -48.02
CA ASP A 891 -5.99 -3.73 -49.41
C ASP A 891 -5.16 -2.42 -49.59
N ASN A 892 -4.06 -2.28 -48.84
CA ASN A 892 -3.09 -1.17 -48.80
C ASN A 892 -3.44 0.01 -47.87
N GLU A 893 -4.24 -0.23 -46.84
CA GLU A 893 -4.64 0.76 -45.84
C GLU A 893 -3.48 1.03 -44.88
N TYR A 894 -2.84 0.00 -44.31
CA TYR A 894 -1.81 0.15 -43.28
C TYR A 894 -0.45 -0.43 -43.67
N SER A 895 0.61 0.37 -43.48
CA SER A 895 1.93 0.18 -44.11
C SER A 895 2.81 -0.94 -43.52
N PHE A 896 2.40 -1.58 -42.43
CA PHE A 896 3.20 -2.58 -41.73
C PHE A 896 2.42 -3.88 -41.60
N ILE A 897 3.11 -5.01 -41.68
CA ILE A 897 2.50 -6.36 -41.54
C ILE A 897 3.11 -7.18 -40.39
N THR A 898 4.13 -6.67 -39.71
CA THR A 898 4.71 -7.34 -38.53
C THR A 898 4.76 -6.41 -37.34
N ARG A 899 4.59 -6.99 -36.16
CA ARG A 899 4.67 -6.31 -34.86
C ARG A 899 5.96 -5.50 -34.69
N GLU A 900 7.10 -6.02 -35.15
CA GLU A 900 8.39 -5.33 -35.04
C GLU A 900 8.49 -4.11 -35.97
N ALA A 901 7.96 -4.21 -37.19
CA ALA A 901 7.95 -3.09 -38.12
C ALA A 901 7.00 -1.98 -37.65
N MET A 902 5.85 -2.37 -37.07
CA MET A 902 4.92 -1.46 -36.43
C MET A 902 5.56 -0.71 -35.25
N ALA A 903 6.28 -1.41 -34.36
CA ALA A 903 6.95 -0.77 -33.22
C ALA A 903 7.93 0.34 -33.63
N GLU A 904 8.61 0.19 -34.77
CA GLU A 904 9.52 1.21 -35.30
C GLU A 904 8.81 2.31 -36.12
N GLY A 905 7.74 1.94 -36.81
CA GLY A 905 7.10 2.77 -37.84
C GLY A 905 5.86 3.53 -37.39
N ASP A 906 5.11 2.99 -36.42
CA ASP A 906 3.94 3.59 -35.79
C ASP A 906 3.95 3.29 -34.26
N PRO A 907 4.91 3.88 -33.53
CA PRO A 907 5.08 3.59 -32.10
C PRO A 907 3.89 4.05 -31.25
N ASP A 908 3.14 5.07 -31.69
CA ASP A 908 2.00 5.59 -30.94
C ASP A 908 0.89 4.54 -30.88
N LEU A 909 0.50 3.95 -32.03
CA LEU A 909 -0.49 2.87 -32.05
C LEU A 909 0.03 1.58 -31.40
N PHE A 910 1.34 1.28 -31.57
CA PHE A 910 1.97 0.14 -30.91
C PHE A 910 1.79 0.17 -29.39
N GLU A 911 2.09 1.31 -28.76
CA GLU A 911 1.98 1.48 -27.31
C GLU A 911 0.51 1.49 -26.84
N ILE A 912 -0.41 2.03 -27.64
CA ILE A 912 -1.86 1.98 -27.34
C ILE A 912 -2.34 0.52 -27.28
N ILE A 913 -2.01 -0.28 -28.30
CA ILE A 913 -2.41 -1.68 -28.37
C ILE A 913 -1.72 -2.49 -27.28
N ALA A 914 -0.40 -2.35 -27.12
CA ALA A 914 0.36 -3.03 -26.07
C ALA A 914 -0.18 -2.71 -24.67
N GLY A 915 -0.50 -1.43 -24.44
CA GLY A 915 -1.08 -0.96 -23.18
C GLY A 915 -2.49 -1.51 -22.92
N PHE A 916 -3.29 -1.78 -23.95
CA PHE A 916 -4.67 -2.23 -23.81
C PHE A 916 -4.82 -3.77 -23.76
N VAL A 917 -4.26 -4.49 -24.75
CA VAL A 917 -4.41 -5.96 -24.86
C VAL A 917 -3.20 -6.73 -24.35
N GLY A 918 -2.08 -6.07 -24.05
CA GLY A 918 -0.85 -6.74 -23.61
C GLY A 918 -0.10 -7.41 -24.75
N GLU A 919 0.79 -8.35 -24.41
CA GLU A 919 1.66 -8.99 -25.41
C GLU A 919 1.08 -10.27 -26.03
N THR A 920 0.04 -10.83 -25.42
CA THR A 920 -0.56 -12.11 -25.78
C THR A 920 -2.08 -12.05 -25.65
N TRP A 921 -2.77 -12.94 -26.35
CA TRP A 921 -4.17 -13.20 -26.12
C TRP A 921 -4.41 -13.96 -24.80
N GLU A 922 -5.45 -13.55 -24.07
CA GLU A 922 -5.81 -14.06 -22.75
C GLU A 922 -6.97 -15.07 -22.81
N TYR A 923 -6.85 -16.07 -23.69
CA TYR A 923 -7.76 -17.21 -23.74
C TYR A 923 -7.04 -18.54 -23.96
N THR A 924 -7.77 -19.65 -23.74
CA THR A 924 -7.27 -21.01 -24.00
C THR A 924 -7.81 -21.52 -25.33
N ILE A 925 -6.91 -21.95 -26.22
CA ILE A 925 -7.25 -22.63 -27.46
C ILE A 925 -7.82 -24.01 -27.13
N ASP A 926 -8.98 -24.36 -27.68
CA ASP A 926 -9.50 -25.73 -27.64
C ASP A 926 -9.29 -26.38 -29.01
N LEU A 927 -8.24 -27.19 -29.13
CA LEU A 927 -7.94 -27.87 -30.40
C LEU A 927 -8.96 -28.99 -30.66
N PRO A 928 -9.59 -29.01 -31.85
CA PRO A 928 -10.55 -30.06 -32.20
C PRO A 928 -9.84 -31.39 -32.45
N GLU A 929 -10.56 -32.50 -32.23
CA GLU A 929 -10.04 -33.87 -32.43
C GLU A 929 -9.51 -34.14 -33.86
N SER A 930 -9.89 -33.29 -34.83
CA SER A 930 -9.37 -33.35 -36.20
C SER A 930 -7.87 -33.00 -36.30
N VAL A 931 -7.32 -32.28 -35.31
CA VAL A 931 -5.89 -32.00 -35.23
C VAL A 931 -5.19 -33.21 -34.60
N ASN A 932 -4.50 -34.00 -35.42
CA ASN A 932 -3.89 -35.28 -35.02
C ASN A 932 -2.40 -35.40 -35.39
N SER A 933 -1.72 -34.25 -35.57
CA SER A 933 -0.30 -34.20 -35.89
C SER A 933 0.44 -33.29 -34.92
N GLY A 934 0.34 -31.97 -35.08
CA GLY A 934 0.89 -31.04 -34.11
C GLY A 934 0.34 -29.63 -34.25
N PHE A 935 0.52 -28.85 -33.19
CA PHE A 935 0.17 -27.43 -33.12
C PHE A 935 1.29 -26.71 -32.38
N TYR A 936 1.67 -25.53 -32.87
CA TYR A 936 2.88 -24.84 -32.44
C TYR A 936 2.51 -23.40 -32.11
N LEU A 937 2.85 -22.97 -30.90
CA LEU A 937 2.75 -21.57 -30.51
C LEU A 937 3.99 -20.83 -31.03
N ASN A 938 5.21 -21.33 -30.85
CA ASN A 938 6.38 -20.65 -31.41
C ASN A 938 6.32 -20.52 -32.96
N PHE A 939 6.90 -19.44 -33.48
CA PHE A 939 6.99 -19.22 -34.92
C PHE A 939 7.78 -20.32 -35.64
N GLN A 940 7.20 -20.88 -36.70
CA GLN A 940 7.80 -21.93 -37.53
C GLN A 940 7.79 -21.49 -39.00
N ASN A 941 8.98 -21.34 -39.58
CA ASN A 941 9.10 -20.97 -40.99
C ASN A 941 8.43 -22.00 -41.91
N GLY A 942 7.40 -21.56 -42.65
CA GLY A 942 6.62 -22.39 -43.57
C GLY A 942 5.32 -22.94 -42.99
N LEU A 943 4.91 -22.50 -41.79
CA LEU A 943 3.59 -22.75 -41.21
C LEU A 943 2.91 -21.40 -40.91
N ASP A 944 2.06 -20.95 -41.83
CA ASP A 944 1.54 -19.58 -41.82
C ASP A 944 0.73 -19.25 -40.56
N TYR A 945 0.03 -20.23 -39.97
CA TYR A 945 -0.73 -20.03 -38.73
C TYR A 945 0.15 -19.66 -37.53
N THR A 946 1.46 -19.99 -37.57
CA THR A 946 2.39 -19.68 -36.48
C THR A 946 2.79 -18.21 -36.40
N HIS A 947 2.46 -17.42 -37.42
CA HIS A 947 2.57 -15.96 -37.33
C HIS A 947 1.62 -15.37 -36.27
N ARG A 948 0.45 -15.99 -36.05
CA ARG A 948 -0.53 -15.55 -35.05
C ARG A 948 -0.55 -16.40 -33.78
N SER A 949 -0.38 -17.72 -33.87
CA SER A 949 -0.39 -18.57 -32.67
C SER A 949 0.78 -18.29 -31.71
N GLN A 950 1.84 -17.61 -32.16
CA GLN A 950 2.95 -17.18 -31.29
C GLN A 950 2.58 -16.17 -30.22
N TYR A 951 1.41 -15.56 -30.33
CA TYR A 951 0.90 -14.62 -29.34
C TYR A 951 -0.20 -15.23 -28.46
N VAL A 952 -0.35 -16.56 -28.46
CA VAL A 952 -1.25 -17.27 -27.55
C VAL A 952 -0.42 -18.11 -26.58
N LYS A 953 -0.90 -18.33 -25.35
CA LYS A 953 -0.14 -19.03 -24.30
C LYS A 953 -0.69 -20.41 -23.96
N ASN A 954 -1.99 -20.64 -24.19
CA ASN A 954 -2.72 -21.73 -23.57
C ASN A 954 -3.38 -22.63 -24.61
N ILE A 955 -3.18 -23.94 -24.49
CA ILE A 955 -3.78 -24.98 -25.35
C ILE A 955 -4.42 -26.06 -24.50
N ASN A 956 -5.62 -26.46 -24.91
CA ASN A 956 -6.31 -27.66 -24.48
C ASN A 956 -6.65 -28.51 -25.70
N SER A 957 -6.19 -29.76 -25.73
CA SER A 957 -6.43 -30.68 -26.84
C SER A 957 -7.49 -31.73 -26.51
N SER A 958 -8.25 -32.14 -27.52
CA SER A 958 -9.26 -33.21 -27.42
C SER A 958 -8.95 -34.39 -28.35
N GLY A 959 -9.59 -35.54 -28.11
CA GLY A 959 -9.48 -36.74 -28.94
C GLY A 959 -8.48 -37.80 -28.43
N GLU A 960 -8.25 -38.84 -29.25
CA GLU A 960 -7.45 -40.03 -28.89
C GLU A 960 -6.15 -40.17 -29.69
N SER A 961 -5.88 -39.26 -30.63
CA SER A 961 -4.71 -39.35 -31.50
C SER A 961 -3.53 -38.60 -30.91
N ASN A 962 -2.34 -39.20 -30.96
CA ASN A 962 -1.08 -38.58 -30.58
C ASN A 962 -0.95 -37.18 -31.21
N ILE A 963 -0.61 -36.18 -30.40
CA ILE A 963 -0.37 -34.81 -30.87
C ILE A 963 0.97 -34.29 -30.35
N ASN A 964 1.65 -33.47 -31.17
CA ASN A 964 2.83 -32.73 -30.77
C ASN A 964 2.45 -31.27 -30.48
N LEU A 965 2.63 -30.81 -29.24
CA LEU A 965 2.40 -29.43 -28.84
C LEU A 965 3.73 -28.75 -28.56
N GLN A 966 3.93 -27.55 -29.14
CA GLN A 966 5.07 -26.71 -28.79
C GLN A 966 4.61 -25.35 -28.25
N GLY A 967 5.15 -24.95 -27.12
CA GLY A 967 4.95 -23.64 -26.50
C GLY A 967 5.66 -22.51 -27.25
N ASN A 968 5.73 -21.33 -26.64
CA ASN A 968 6.54 -20.19 -27.05
C ASN A 968 7.35 -19.70 -25.84
N ASN A 969 7.98 -18.52 -25.92
CA ASN A 969 8.82 -17.99 -24.84
C ASN A 969 8.03 -17.37 -23.67
N PHE A 970 6.69 -17.38 -23.74
CA PHE A 970 5.84 -16.98 -22.63
C PHE A 970 5.59 -18.15 -21.69
N SER A 971 5.09 -17.86 -20.50
CA SER A 971 4.57 -18.87 -19.59
C SER A 971 3.34 -19.54 -20.21
N ASN A 972 3.43 -20.82 -20.54
CA ASN A 972 2.38 -21.55 -21.25
C ASN A 972 1.62 -22.54 -20.37
N ASN A 973 0.35 -22.79 -20.72
CA ASN A 973 -0.41 -23.94 -20.22
C ASN A 973 -0.77 -24.87 -21.38
N LEU A 974 -0.10 -26.02 -21.46
CA LEU A 974 -0.27 -26.99 -22.54
C LEU A 974 -0.90 -28.27 -22.00
N THR A 975 -2.15 -28.53 -22.41
CA THR A 975 -2.89 -29.74 -22.06
C THR A 975 -3.10 -30.62 -23.28
N GLY A 976 -2.60 -31.86 -23.19
CA GLY A 976 -2.75 -32.91 -24.20
C GLY A 976 -4.16 -33.51 -24.26
N ASN A 977 -4.32 -34.46 -25.17
CA ASN A 977 -5.52 -35.28 -25.28
C ASN A 977 -5.27 -36.67 -24.65
N ILE A 978 -6.13 -37.67 -24.88
CA ILE A 978 -5.95 -38.99 -24.23
C ILE A 978 -5.05 -39.97 -25.00
N GLY A 979 -4.35 -39.50 -26.03
CA GLY A 979 -3.34 -40.26 -26.80
C GLY A 979 -1.92 -40.08 -26.23
N ASP A 980 -0.92 -40.64 -26.92
CA ASP A 980 0.49 -40.47 -26.50
C ASP A 980 1.02 -39.13 -27.06
N ASN A 981 1.06 -38.10 -26.23
CA ASN A 981 1.37 -36.74 -26.66
C ASN A 981 2.85 -36.40 -26.44
N HIS A 982 3.37 -35.50 -27.27
CA HIS A 982 4.70 -34.93 -27.09
C HIS A 982 4.60 -33.43 -26.88
N PHE A 983 5.33 -32.93 -25.89
CA PHE A 983 5.35 -31.53 -25.50
C PHE A 983 6.77 -30.98 -25.61
N MET A 984 6.86 -29.71 -25.99
CA MET A 984 8.08 -28.91 -25.90
C MET A 984 7.66 -27.52 -25.44
N SER A 985 8.31 -26.98 -24.43
CA SER A 985 8.14 -25.60 -23.98
C SER A 985 9.41 -24.81 -24.29
N PHE A 986 9.38 -23.52 -24.03
CA PHE A 986 10.57 -22.68 -24.04
C PHE A 986 10.70 -21.97 -22.69
N ASP A 987 11.10 -20.70 -22.68
CA ASP A 987 11.29 -19.94 -21.44
C ASP A 987 9.99 -19.76 -20.62
N GLY A 988 10.10 -19.16 -19.43
CA GLY A 988 8.94 -18.87 -18.56
C GLY A 988 8.52 -20.02 -17.65
N GLU A 989 7.36 -19.88 -17.03
CA GLU A 989 6.75 -20.87 -16.12
C GLU A 989 5.66 -21.66 -16.86
N ASN A 990 5.93 -22.92 -17.14
CA ASN A 990 5.13 -23.72 -18.07
C ASN A 990 4.39 -24.84 -17.34
N ILE A 991 3.07 -24.89 -17.47
CA ILE A 991 2.22 -25.95 -16.94
C ILE A 991 1.93 -26.93 -18.07
N ILE A 992 2.36 -28.18 -17.90
CA ILE A 992 2.21 -29.23 -18.91
C ILE A 992 1.38 -30.37 -18.33
N ASN A 993 0.28 -30.73 -18.99
CA ASN A 993 -0.57 -31.84 -18.57
C ASN A 993 -0.78 -32.83 -19.71
N GLY A 994 -0.21 -34.04 -19.59
CA GLY A 994 -0.37 -35.11 -20.57
C GLY A 994 -1.77 -35.68 -20.67
N ARG A 995 -2.54 -35.63 -19.57
CA ARG A 995 -3.78 -36.40 -19.34
C ARG A 995 -3.53 -37.92 -19.33
N ASP A 996 -4.41 -38.69 -19.96
CA ASP A 996 -4.22 -40.13 -20.12
C ASP A 996 -3.35 -40.34 -21.36
N GLY A 997 -2.53 -41.38 -21.37
CA GLY A 997 -1.63 -41.65 -22.50
C GLY A 997 -0.28 -42.11 -22.00
N PHE A 998 0.67 -42.20 -22.91
CA PHE A 998 2.08 -42.32 -22.59
C PHE A 998 2.81 -41.10 -23.13
N ASP A 999 2.89 -40.07 -22.30
CA ASP A 999 3.24 -38.71 -22.69
C ASP A 999 4.72 -38.40 -22.48
N ARG A 1000 5.26 -37.53 -23.34
CA ARG A 1000 6.67 -37.11 -23.30
C ARG A 1000 6.84 -35.60 -23.28
N MET A 1001 7.67 -35.12 -22.36
CA MET A 1001 8.21 -33.76 -22.39
C MET A 1001 9.61 -33.72 -23.01
N ILE A 1002 9.86 -32.80 -23.94
CA ILE A 1002 11.12 -32.67 -24.69
C ILE A 1002 11.81 -31.36 -24.29
N PHE A 1003 13.07 -31.46 -23.88
CA PHE A 1003 13.93 -30.35 -23.46
C PHE A 1003 15.12 -30.19 -24.43
N GLN A 1004 15.53 -28.94 -24.68
CA GLN A 1004 16.55 -28.63 -25.69
C GLN A 1004 17.97 -28.96 -25.20
N GLY A 1005 18.23 -28.79 -23.90
CA GLY A 1005 19.52 -29.02 -23.26
C GLY A 1005 19.86 -30.47 -22.88
N ASP A 1006 21.13 -30.68 -22.56
CA ASP A 1006 21.61 -31.90 -21.89
C ASP A 1006 21.06 -32.00 -20.45
N PHE A 1007 20.82 -33.22 -19.96
CA PHE A 1007 20.30 -33.51 -18.61
C PHE A 1007 21.04 -32.78 -17.47
N ASP A 1008 22.35 -32.60 -17.59
CA ASP A 1008 23.20 -31.96 -16.56
C ASP A 1008 22.87 -30.47 -16.32
N TYR A 1009 22.04 -29.85 -17.17
CA TYR A 1009 21.60 -28.45 -17.03
C TYR A 1009 20.28 -28.28 -16.28
N TYR A 1010 19.66 -29.36 -15.81
CA TYR A 1010 18.34 -29.31 -15.18
C TYR A 1010 18.34 -29.83 -13.76
N ALA A 1011 17.50 -29.24 -12.93
CA ALA A 1011 17.04 -29.85 -11.69
C ALA A 1011 15.67 -30.49 -11.89
N ILE A 1012 15.47 -31.66 -11.29
CA ILE A 1012 14.18 -32.35 -11.23
C ILE A 1012 13.75 -32.43 -9.77
N LEU A 1013 12.59 -31.85 -9.46
CA LEU A 1013 11.99 -31.87 -8.13
C LEU A 1013 10.75 -32.77 -8.15
N PRO A 1014 10.70 -33.83 -7.32
CA PRO A 1014 9.55 -34.73 -7.28
C PRO A 1014 8.30 -34.07 -6.66
N PRO A 1015 7.10 -34.58 -6.96
CA PRO A 1015 5.82 -34.09 -6.43
C PRO A 1015 5.73 -33.93 -4.91
N LEU A 1016 6.49 -34.74 -4.16
CA LEU A 1016 6.50 -34.68 -2.71
C LEU A 1016 7.12 -33.37 -2.17
N VAL A 1017 7.96 -32.71 -2.95
CA VAL A 1017 8.68 -31.48 -2.57
C VAL A 1017 7.86 -30.24 -2.93
N THR A 1018 7.06 -30.29 -3.99
CA THR A 1018 6.38 -29.12 -4.58
C THR A 1018 5.02 -28.84 -3.95
N GLY A 1019 4.36 -29.84 -3.36
CA GLY A 1019 3.07 -29.67 -2.66
C GLY A 1019 1.84 -29.57 -3.56
N ASP A 1020 2.03 -29.40 -4.87
CA ASP A 1020 0.99 -29.28 -5.91
C ASP A 1020 0.78 -30.57 -6.73
N SER A 1021 1.50 -31.65 -6.39
CA SER A 1021 1.51 -32.95 -7.09
C SER A 1021 2.19 -32.95 -8.48
N SER A 1022 2.82 -31.85 -8.92
CA SER A 1022 3.57 -31.79 -10.18
C SER A 1022 5.01 -32.30 -10.02
N THR A 1023 5.61 -32.82 -11.09
CA THR A 1023 7.08 -32.93 -11.15
C THR A 1023 7.63 -31.64 -11.75
N GLN A 1024 8.48 -30.92 -11.02
CA GLN A 1024 9.08 -29.68 -11.54
C GLN A 1024 10.43 -29.97 -12.20
N ILE A 1025 10.63 -29.46 -13.41
CA ILE A 1025 11.91 -29.49 -14.12
C ILE A 1025 12.35 -28.06 -14.39
N ILE A 1026 13.48 -27.68 -13.79
CA ILE A 1026 14.01 -26.30 -13.81
C ILE A 1026 15.27 -26.28 -14.67
N ASP A 1027 15.28 -25.45 -15.72
CA ASP A 1027 16.46 -25.20 -16.54
C ASP A 1027 17.37 -24.13 -15.90
N PHE A 1028 18.66 -24.42 -15.79
CA PHE A 1028 19.67 -23.46 -15.32
C PHE A 1028 20.24 -22.57 -16.43
N VAL A 1029 19.89 -22.82 -17.69
CA VAL A 1029 20.27 -21.98 -18.83
C VAL A 1029 19.16 -20.97 -19.10
N PRO A 1030 19.43 -19.65 -18.93
CA PRO A 1030 18.42 -18.63 -19.18
C PRO A 1030 17.89 -18.63 -20.62
N ASN A 1031 16.62 -18.27 -20.80
CA ASN A 1031 15.97 -18.07 -22.12
C ASN A 1031 15.95 -19.33 -22.99
N ARG A 1032 15.85 -20.53 -22.39
CA ARG A 1032 15.79 -21.79 -23.14
C ARG A 1032 14.54 -22.60 -22.84
N ASP A 1033 14.49 -23.29 -21.70
CA ASP A 1033 13.36 -24.18 -21.36
C ASP A 1033 12.66 -23.78 -20.05
N GLY A 1034 13.10 -22.73 -19.36
CA GLY A 1034 12.40 -22.16 -18.19
C GLY A 1034 12.15 -23.14 -17.04
N THR A 1035 11.03 -22.94 -16.33
CA THR A 1035 10.55 -23.84 -15.26
C THR A 1035 9.30 -24.56 -15.72
N ASN A 1036 9.25 -25.88 -15.57
CA ASN A 1036 8.16 -26.71 -16.08
C ASN A 1036 7.50 -27.53 -14.99
N TYR A 1037 6.18 -27.43 -14.89
CA TYR A 1037 5.32 -28.13 -13.95
C TYR A 1037 4.60 -29.26 -14.69
N LEU A 1038 5.08 -30.48 -14.52
CA LEU A 1038 4.62 -31.64 -15.29
C LEU A 1038 3.57 -32.43 -14.52
N PHE A 1039 2.41 -32.63 -15.14
CA PHE A 1039 1.30 -33.46 -14.67
C PHE A 1039 1.04 -34.58 -15.67
N ASN A 1040 0.94 -35.82 -15.18
CA ASN A 1040 0.69 -37.01 -16.01
C ASN A 1040 1.64 -37.11 -17.21
N ILE A 1041 2.95 -37.06 -16.94
CA ILE A 1041 4.01 -37.23 -17.94
C ILE A 1041 4.85 -38.45 -17.56
N GLU A 1042 5.02 -39.40 -18.47
CA GLU A 1042 5.75 -40.64 -18.23
C GLU A 1042 7.22 -40.57 -18.68
N GLU A 1043 7.51 -39.82 -19.74
CA GLU A 1043 8.84 -39.70 -20.34
C GLU A 1043 9.35 -38.25 -20.40
N VAL A 1044 10.67 -38.10 -20.24
CA VAL A 1044 11.36 -36.84 -20.50
C VAL A 1044 12.54 -37.08 -21.44
N GLU A 1045 12.74 -36.19 -22.40
CA GLU A 1045 13.80 -36.27 -23.39
C GLU A 1045 14.75 -35.07 -23.26
N PHE A 1046 16.04 -35.33 -23.04
CA PHE A 1046 17.09 -34.31 -22.97
C PHE A 1046 18.06 -34.51 -24.13
N ASN A 1047 18.11 -33.55 -25.06
CA ASN A 1047 19.00 -33.56 -26.22
C ASN A 1047 19.02 -34.92 -26.99
N GLY A 1048 17.83 -35.50 -27.23
CA GLY A 1048 17.67 -36.76 -27.95
C GLY A 1048 17.84 -38.05 -27.13
N VAL A 1049 18.05 -37.95 -25.81
CA VAL A 1049 18.10 -39.10 -24.89
C VAL A 1049 16.83 -39.14 -24.05
N ILE A 1050 16.09 -40.25 -24.15
CA ILE A 1050 14.80 -40.45 -23.47
C ILE A 1050 15.02 -41.17 -22.13
N TYR A 1051 14.37 -40.66 -21.09
CA TYR A 1051 14.36 -41.22 -19.74
C TYR A 1051 12.91 -41.49 -19.32
N ASN A 1052 12.69 -42.60 -18.61
CA ASN A 1052 11.42 -42.78 -17.90
C ASN A 1052 11.46 -41.91 -16.64
N LEU A 1053 10.43 -41.08 -16.45
CA LEU A 1053 10.42 -40.11 -15.35
C LEU A 1053 10.44 -40.81 -13.98
N ASN A 1054 9.75 -41.95 -13.84
CA ASN A 1054 9.78 -42.72 -12.59
C ASN A 1054 11.16 -43.26 -12.24
N ASP A 1055 11.98 -43.64 -13.25
CA ASP A 1055 13.34 -44.12 -13.02
C ASP A 1055 14.27 -42.99 -12.53
N LEU A 1056 14.03 -41.74 -12.98
CA LEU A 1056 14.76 -40.56 -12.51
C LEU A 1056 14.38 -40.18 -11.07
N LEU A 1057 13.13 -40.43 -10.69
CA LEU A 1057 12.59 -40.14 -9.36
C LEU A 1057 12.77 -41.32 -8.37
N ASP A 1058 13.22 -42.50 -8.81
CA ASP A 1058 13.41 -43.67 -7.95
C ASP A 1058 14.66 -43.53 -7.03
N ILE A 1059 14.38 -43.19 -5.77
CA ILE A 1059 15.35 -43.11 -4.67
C ILE A 1059 15.95 -44.50 -4.33
N GLY A 1060 15.47 -45.60 -4.95
CA GLY A 1060 15.94 -46.97 -4.76
C GLY A 1060 17.32 -47.29 -5.35
N SER A 1061 17.86 -46.47 -6.25
CA SER A 1061 19.20 -46.66 -6.79
C SER A 1061 20.27 -46.06 -5.87
N LYS A 1062 20.86 -46.89 -5.00
CA LYS A 1062 21.96 -46.54 -4.07
C LYS A 1062 23.23 -45.92 -4.71
N ASN A 1063 23.25 -45.69 -6.02
CA ASN A 1063 24.41 -45.18 -6.74
C ASN A 1063 24.36 -43.66 -7.01
N ASN A 1064 23.23 -42.98 -6.77
CA ASN A 1064 23.06 -41.56 -7.10
C ASN A 1064 22.84 -40.62 -5.90
N LEU A 1065 22.88 -41.14 -4.66
CA LEU A 1065 22.89 -40.27 -3.48
C LEU A 1065 24.33 -39.81 -3.20
N PRO A 1066 24.56 -38.52 -2.92
CA PRO A 1066 25.86 -38.05 -2.49
C PRO A 1066 26.31 -38.83 -1.26
N THR A 1067 27.48 -39.47 -1.34
CA THR A 1067 28.07 -40.19 -0.20
C THR A 1067 29.08 -39.34 0.57
N GLU A 1068 29.45 -38.18 0.02
CA GLU A 1068 30.40 -37.23 0.59
C GLU A 1068 29.93 -35.80 0.38
N PHE A 1069 30.52 -34.86 1.13
CA PHE A 1069 30.32 -33.43 0.88
C PHE A 1069 31.18 -33.00 -0.29
N ALA A 1070 30.58 -32.36 -1.29
CA ALA A 1070 31.31 -31.76 -2.40
C ALA A 1070 30.80 -30.35 -2.66
N LEU A 1071 31.71 -29.44 -3.04
CA LEU A 1071 31.36 -28.11 -3.53
C LEU A 1071 31.86 -28.02 -4.97
N TYR A 1072 30.96 -27.76 -5.90
CA TYR A 1072 31.25 -27.73 -7.33
C TYR A 1072 31.64 -26.32 -7.78
N ALA A 1073 32.28 -26.24 -8.94
CA ALA A 1073 32.67 -24.96 -9.50
C ALA A 1073 31.42 -24.10 -9.82
N PRO A 1074 31.40 -22.82 -9.44
CA PRO A 1074 30.29 -21.94 -9.78
C PRO A 1074 30.11 -21.80 -11.29
N TYR A 1075 28.87 -21.85 -11.76
CA TYR A 1075 28.54 -21.70 -13.17
C TYR A 1075 27.30 -20.82 -13.37
N PRO A 1076 27.32 -19.88 -14.33
CA PRO A 1076 28.44 -19.56 -15.22
C PRO A 1076 29.58 -18.77 -14.51
N ASN A 1077 30.81 -18.94 -15.02
CA ASN A 1077 32.04 -18.30 -14.50
C ASN A 1077 32.02 -16.76 -14.72
N PRO A 1078 32.79 -15.96 -13.97
CA PRO A 1078 32.34 -14.82 -13.16
C PRO A 1078 32.22 -13.49 -13.96
N PHE A 1079 31.67 -13.54 -15.16
CA PHE A 1079 31.33 -12.33 -15.95
C PHE A 1079 29.82 -12.12 -16.11
N ASN A 1080 29.00 -12.94 -15.44
CA ASN A 1080 27.56 -12.81 -15.41
C ASN A 1080 27.09 -12.23 -14.06
N PRO A 1081 26.01 -11.42 -14.04
CA PRO A 1081 25.47 -10.83 -12.82
C PRO A 1081 24.91 -11.87 -11.83
N THR A 1082 24.64 -13.09 -12.30
CA THR A 1082 24.15 -14.23 -11.53
C THR A 1082 25.04 -15.47 -11.77
N THR A 1083 25.20 -16.30 -10.75
CA THR A 1083 25.97 -17.56 -10.81
C THR A 1083 25.36 -18.59 -9.85
N SER A 1084 25.40 -19.86 -10.23
CA SER A 1084 24.87 -20.99 -9.43
C SER A 1084 26.01 -21.76 -8.77
N ILE A 1085 25.84 -22.10 -7.50
CA ILE A 1085 26.80 -22.87 -6.70
C ILE A 1085 26.18 -24.21 -6.35
N LEU A 1086 26.65 -25.29 -6.97
CA LEU A 1086 26.22 -26.65 -6.65
C LEU A 1086 27.02 -27.22 -5.48
N PHE A 1087 26.38 -27.96 -4.58
CA PHE A 1087 27.04 -28.71 -3.53
C PHE A 1087 26.27 -29.99 -3.20
N ASP A 1088 27.01 -30.99 -2.75
CA ASP A 1088 26.51 -32.28 -2.31
C ASP A 1088 26.52 -32.37 -0.79
N ILE A 1089 25.48 -32.97 -0.21
CA ILE A 1089 25.42 -33.30 1.22
C ILE A 1089 25.29 -34.81 1.42
N ALA A 1090 26.26 -35.41 2.12
CA ALA A 1090 26.29 -36.86 2.35
C ALA A 1090 25.18 -37.36 3.29
N LYS A 1091 24.60 -36.45 4.06
CA LYS A 1091 23.60 -36.66 5.11
C LYS A 1091 22.91 -35.32 5.37
N THR A 1092 21.66 -35.34 5.81
CA THR A 1092 20.92 -34.12 6.19
C THR A 1092 21.60 -33.43 7.38
N GLU A 1093 22.12 -32.22 7.17
CA GLU A 1093 22.64 -31.33 8.22
C GLU A 1093 22.56 -29.85 7.78
N HIS A 1094 22.74 -28.93 8.73
CA HIS A 1094 22.80 -27.49 8.44
C HIS A 1094 24.12 -27.17 7.74
N VAL A 1095 24.07 -26.41 6.64
CA VAL A 1095 25.24 -26.01 5.84
C VAL A 1095 25.28 -24.49 5.77
N ASP A 1096 26.44 -23.91 6.07
CA ASP A 1096 26.68 -22.47 5.91
C ASP A 1096 27.57 -22.24 4.67
N LEU A 1097 27.13 -21.40 3.73
CA LEU A 1097 27.90 -21.05 2.55
C LEU A 1097 28.43 -19.62 2.64
N SER A 1098 29.73 -19.47 2.90
CA SER A 1098 30.37 -18.14 2.98
C SER A 1098 30.99 -17.71 1.65
N VAL A 1099 30.61 -16.53 1.16
CA VAL A 1099 31.11 -15.93 -0.08
C VAL A 1099 32.22 -14.92 0.24
N PHE A 1100 33.34 -15.02 -0.47
CA PHE A 1100 34.48 -14.11 -0.34
C PHE A 1100 34.81 -13.48 -1.70
N ASN A 1101 35.29 -12.23 -1.70
CA ASN A 1101 35.79 -11.62 -2.93
C ASN A 1101 37.22 -12.12 -3.29
N ILE A 1102 37.74 -11.69 -4.44
CA ILE A 1102 39.07 -12.08 -4.93
C ILE A 1102 40.25 -11.64 -4.02
N LYS A 1103 40.01 -10.72 -3.08
CA LYS A 1103 40.99 -10.30 -2.06
C LYS A 1103 40.92 -11.15 -0.79
N GLY A 1104 39.94 -12.06 -0.69
CA GLY A 1104 39.68 -12.88 0.49
C GLY A 1104 38.84 -12.17 1.56
N GLU A 1105 38.20 -11.04 1.24
CA GLU A 1105 37.29 -10.34 2.16
C GLU A 1105 35.93 -11.06 2.16
N PHE A 1106 35.37 -11.29 3.34
CA PHE A 1106 34.04 -11.88 3.51
C PHE A 1106 32.97 -10.92 2.98
N ILE A 1107 32.04 -11.44 2.18
CA ILE A 1107 30.95 -10.68 1.56
C ILE A 1107 29.64 -10.96 2.29
N LYS A 1108 29.25 -12.24 2.36
CA LYS A 1108 28.04 -12.69 3.08
C LYS A 1108 28.09 -14.19 3.35
N SER A 1109 27.29 -14.64 4.30
CA SER A 1109 26.95 -16.07 4.48
C SER A 1109 25.53 -16.28 3.97
N LEU A 1110 25.31 -17.40 3.28
CA LEU A 1110 24.01 -17.90 2.84
C LEU A 1110 23.63 -19.13 3.65
#